data_AF-A0A292YSQ4-F1
#
_entry.id   AF-A0A292YSQ4-F1
#
_cell.length_a   1.000
_cell.length_b   1.000
_cell.length_c   1.000
_cell.angle_alpha   90.00
_cell.angle_beta   90.00
_cell.angle_gamma   90.00
#
_symmetry.space_group_name_H-M   'P 1'
#
loop_
_entity.id
_entity.type
_entity.pdbx_description
1 polymer ?
#
loop_
_entity_poly.entity_id
_entity_poly.type
_entity_poly.pdbx_seq_one_letter_code
_entity_poly.pdbx_strand_id
1 'polypeptide(L)'
;MGLKLETNIRQITLGPELVRSNGMRAAIYAVLFLALFFLFYGNVTPTRYNYQVGDIALEDIKAPSDAINTSETEQRKQEALRQVKKVFYLDPTVEEKALADITLLFDTVEKLKANQSLDRKQKMEELQRIPVPVKEEVLDKLLNTSPNQLSRIRYETNRFVSQFLSKEFSEESMSAARTVLDSQLVSLDLEMDARLVVRDLVLVTLRPNTVYDAKQTEELKEKKLREVQEAWIFKGDLIVRKGEQITAEKMGLLRDLKLLAEQPNYRIYVGLASLLLFALAIIEVYLHVTRSRLANNNNLLLLLCLVVLVTASIMKIVSLGVPLNMQAIGYLAPLAMGTMLLTILFDTSLAIAGAIVFALFAGLLYDFKFEYMFVGIVSSLAGIFAVARVKHRHVIMRAAFVIAGVNLLAIATMHSLLAAATFTWNGLLQALLFGLINGLLCGILTIGLLPFFESLFGILTPISLLELSNPNHPLLKKLLMEAPGTYHHSLIVGNLAETAAEIVGGDPLLCRVGGYFHDVGKSRRPIFFIENQNGRENPHDKVAPSLSHLIITSHVRDGVEMQEQHRLPKPIRDICEQHHGTTVLWYFYNKALELDKNSNLNIDDFRYPGPKPKTKEAAIIMLCDSVEAAVRSMSRPTPNRIEAVIRKIIKDRLNDGQLDECDLTLKDLDKIAEALMKSLNGIYHARIEYPDPPAVAQ
;
A
#
# COMPACT_ATOMS: atom_id res chain seq x y z
N MET A 1 8.94 22.27 -28.15
CA MET A 1 7.46 22.11 -28.12
C MET A 1 6.86 22.24 -26.70
N GLY A 2 7.65 22.13 -25.62
CA GLY A 2 7.16 22.23 -24.23
C GLY A 2 6.72 23.62 -23.73
N LEU A 3 7.13 24.72 -24.36
CA LEU A 3 6.82 26.09 -23.90
C LEU A 3 5.43 26.62 -24.29
N LYS A 4 4.68 25.93 -25.17
CA LYS A 4 3.37 26.43 -25.65
C LYS A 4 2.17 25.95 -24.82
N LEU A 5 2.28 24.84 -24.09
CA LEU A 5 1.17 24.27 -23.29
C LEU A 5 0.96 24.95 -21.92
N GLU A 6 1.95 25.68 -21.41
CA GLU A 6 1.88 26.38 -20.11
C GLU A 6 1.11 27.72 -20.18
N THR A 7 0.49 28.05 -21.33
CA THR A 7 0.08 29.42 -21.63
C THR A 7 -1.15 29.96 -20.93
N ASN A 8 -1.93 29.14 -20.21
CA ASN A 8 -3.20 29.55 -19.58
C ASN A 8 -3.52 28.90 -18.22
N ILE A 9 -2.54 28.32 -17.52
CA ILE A 9 -2.81 27.70 -16.21
C ILE A 9 -2.90 28.80 -15.14
N ARG A 10 -4.12 29.07 -14.63
CA ARG A 10 -4.30 29.92 -13.44
C ARG A 10 -3.70 29.22 -12.23
N GLN A 11 -2.85 29.94 -11.48
CA GLN A 11 -2.29 29.44 -10.23
C GLN A 11 -3.41 29.16 -9.22
N ILE A 12 -3.44 27.94 -8.69
CA ILE A 12 -4.29 27.54 -7.58
C ILE A 12 -3.72 28.18 -6.32
N THR A 13 -4.37 29.23 -5.87
CA THR A 13 -4.07 29.91 -4.61
C THR A 13 -5.36 30.06 -3.83
N LEU A 14 -5.38 29.51 -2.62
CA LEU A 14 -6.46 29.75 -1.66
C LEU A 14 -6.41 31.22 -1.22
N GLY A 15 -7.59 31.79 -0.97
CA GLY A 15 -7.70 33.12 -0.38
C GLY A 15 -6.99 33.21 0.98
N PRO A 16 -6.53 34.39 1.42
CA PRO A 16 -5.68 34.55 2.60
C PRO A 16 -6.24 33.90 3.88
N GLU A 17 -7.56 34.03 4.09
CA GLU A 17 -8.28 33.44 5.24
C GLU A 17 -8.27 31.90 5.22
N LEU A 18 -8.29 31.32 4.02
CA LEU A 18 -8.35 29.88 3.81
C LEU A 18 -6.97 29.21 3.92
N VAL A 19 -5.87 29.97 3.76
CA VAL A 19 -4.50 29.42 3.82
C VAL A 19 -4.17 28.84 5.20
N ARG A 20 -4.68 29.45 6.28
CA ARG A 20 -4.44 29.02 7.68
C ARG A 20 -5.69 28.44 8.36
N SER A 21 -6.79 28.27 7.63
CA SER A 21 -8.04 27.78 8.20
C SER A 21 -7.99 26.28 8.53
N ASN A 22 -8.31 25.90 9.76
CA ASN A 22 -8.50 24.50 10.16
C ASN A 22 -9.67 23.82 9.43
N GLY A 23 -10.76 24.54 9.16
CA GLY A 23 -11.91 24.03 8.41
C GLY A 23 -11.53 23.60 6.98
N MET A 24 -10.82 24.47 6.25
CA MET A 24 -10.24 24.15 4.94
C MET A 24 -9.27 22.96 5.00
N ARG A 25 -8.42 22.87 6.04
CA ARG A 25 -7.52 21.73 6.23
C ARG A 25 -8.28 20.40 6.32
N ALA A 26 -9.31 20.36 7.16
CA ALA A 26 -10.18 19.19 7.30
C ALA A 26 -10.90 18.84 5.98
N ALA A 27 -11.36 19.86 5.23
CA ALA A 27 -11.98 19.65 3.92
C ALA A 27 -11.01 19.04 2.90
N ILE A 28 -9.75 19.52 2.85
CA ILE A 28 -8.72 18.96 1.95
C ILE A 28 -8.49 17.48 2.27
N TYR A 29 -8.33 17.12 3.56
CA TYR A 29 -8.17 15.72 3.95
C TYR A 29 -9.41 14.87 3.66
N ALA A 30 -10.61 15.39 3.89
CA ALA A 30 -11.86 14.68 3.59
C ALA A 30 -12.00 14.39 2.09
N VAL A 31 -11.69 15.36 1.24
CA VAL A 31 -11.70 15.20 -0.23
C VAL A 31 -10.65 14.17 -0.66
N LEU A 32 -9.42 14.25 -0.13
CA LEU A 32 -8.38 13.26 -0.43
C LEU A 32 -8.80 11.85 0.02
N PHE A 33 -9.36 11.73 1.22
CA PHE A 33 -9.86 10.45 1.75
C PHE A 33 -10.92 9.85 0.85
N LEU A 34 -11.95 10.62 0.48
CA LEU A 34 -13.02 10.16 -0.41
C LEU A 34 -12.47 9.77 -1.79
N ALA A 35 -11.58 10.59 -2.37
CA ALA A 35 -10.96 10.29 -3.66
C ALA A 35 -10.18 8.98 -3.62
N LEU A 36 -9.34 8.77 -2.60
CA LEU A 36 -8.59 7.52 -2.43
C LEU A 36 -9.50 6.33 -2.13
N PHE A 37 -10.54 6.53 -1.31
CA PHE A 37 -11.50 5.47 -0.99
C PHE A 37 -12.19 4.95 -2.24
N PHE A 38 -12.71 5.84 -3.10
CA PHE A 38 -13.32 5.44 -4.36
C PHE A 38 -12.31 4.89 -5.36
N LEU A 39 -11.07 5.42 -5.38
CA LEU A 39 -9.99 4.92 -6.24
C LEU A 39 -9.66 3.45 -5.95
N PHE A 40 -9.64 3.07 -4.67
CA PHE A 40 -9.31 1.71 -4.22
C PHE A 40 -10.53 0.83 -3.94
N TYR A 41 -11.75 1.37 -4.00
CA TYR A 41 -12.99 0.64 -3.71
C TYR A 41 -13.11 -0.66 -4.52
N GLY A 42 -12.77 -0.60 -5.81
CA GLY A 42 -12.80 -1.77 -6.70
C GLY A 42 -11.72 -2.81 -6.42
N ASN A 43 -10.64 -2.49 -5.72
CA ASN A 43 -9.58 -3.46 -5.36
C ASN A 43 -10.00 -4.36 -4.19
N VAL A 44 -10.84 -3.85 -3.28
CA VAL A 44 -11.25 -4.59 -2.09
C VAL A 44 -12.64 -5.22 -2.23
N THR A 45 -13.43 -4.79 -3.22
CA THR A 45 -14.78 -5.34 -3.42
C THR A 45 -14.67 -6.73 -4.07
N PRO A 46 -15.07 -7.82 -3.37
CA PRO A 46 -15.00 -9.15 -3.96
C PRO A 46 -15.98 -9.26 -5.13
N THR A 47 -15.58 -9.97 -6.18
CA THR A 47 -16.46 -10.33 -7.29
C THR A 47 -17.58 -11.22 -6.77
N ARG A 48 -18.82 -10.76 -6.92
CA ARG A 48 -20.02 -11.51 -6.51
C ARG A 48 -20.93 -11.68 -7.71
N TYR A 49 -21.49 -12.88 -7.82
CA TYR A 49 -22.39 -13.25 -8.89
C TYR A 49 -23.81 -13.44 -8.37
N ASN A 50 -24.78 -13.01 -9.17
CA ASN A 50 -26.19 -13.23 -8.92
C ASN A 50 -26.72 -14.25 -9.93
N TYR A 51 -26.29 -15.51 -9.79
CA TYR A 51 -26.77 -16.62 -10.62
C TYR A 51 -27.82 -17.43 -9.87
N GLN A 52 -28.80 -17.93 -10.61
CA GLN A 52 -29.77 -18.95 -10.20
C GLN A 52 -29.52 -20.26 -10.94
N VAL A 53 -30.05 -21.36 -10.42
CA VAL A 53 -30.00 -22.66 -11.11
C VAL A 53 -30.72 -22.51 -12.45
N GLY A 54 -30.03 -22.82 -13.53
CA GLY A 54 -30.55 -22.70 -14.89
C GLY A 54 -30.02 -21.50 -15.68
N ASP A 55 -29.40 -20.52 -15.02
CA ASP A 55 -28.77 -19.37 -15.69
C ASP A 55 -27.56 -19.80 -16.53
N ILE A 56 -27.21 -18.98 -17.52
CA ILE A 56 -26.01 -19.18 -18.35
C ILE A 56 -24.90 -18.26 -17.86
N ALA A 57 -23.72 -18.83 -17.60
CA ALA A 57 -22.56 -18.07 -17.15
C ALA A 57 -22.06 -17.09 -18.22
N LEU A 58 -21.95 -15.81 -17.87
CA LEU A 58 -21.50 -14.75 -18.78
C LEU A 58 -19.97 -14.69 -18.92
N GLU A 59 -19.24 -15.27 -17.97
CA GLU A 59 -17.78 -15.32 -17.91
C GLU A 59 -17.26 -16.59 -17.23
N ASP A 60 -15.96 -16.87 -17.40
CA ASP A 60 -15.30 -17.97 -16.72
C ASP A 60 -15.15 -17.65 -15.22
N ILE A 61 -15.71 -18.48 -14.36
CA ILE A 61 -15.64 -18.33 -12.91
C ILE A 61 -14.58 -19.29 -12.37
N LYS A 62 -13.51 -18.73 -11.83
CA LYS A 62 -12.45 -19.48 -11.15
C LYS A 62 -12.54 -19.29 -9.64
N ALA A 63 -12.09 -20.28 -8.87
CA ALA A 63 -12.03 -20.21 -7.42
C ALA A 63 -11.05 -19.09 -6.96
N PRO A 64 -11.50 -18.08 -6.20
CA PRO A 64 -10.64 -16.98 -5.74
C PRO A 64 -9.74 -17.39 -4.55
N SER A 65 -10.16 -18.42 -3.82
CA SER A 65 -9.51 -18.94 -2.61
C SER A 65 -9.80 -20.44 -2.48
N ASP A 66 -9.02 -21.11 -1.64
CA ASP A 66 -9.29 -22.51 -1.29
C ASP A 66 -10.59 -22.60 -0.46
N ALA A 67 -11.39 -23.62 -0.70
CA ALA A 67 -12.62 -23.89 0.04
C ALA A 67 -12.89 -25.40 0.11
N ILE A 68 -13.66 -25.82 1.11
CA ILE A 68 -14.12 -27.21 1.21
C ILE A 68 -15.34 -27.38 0.30
N ASN A 69 -15.32 -28.38 -0.57
CA ASN A 69 -16.49 -28.82 -1.32
C ASN A 69 -17.41 -29.60 -0.36
N THR A 70 -18.40 -28.91 0.19
CA THR A 70 -19.29 -29.48 1.21
C THR A 70 -20.11 -30.64 0.62
N SER A 71 -20.58 -30.49 -0.62
CA SER A 71 -21.42 -31.50 -1.30
C SER A 71 -20.67 -32.82 -1.51
N GLU A 72 -19.46 -32.75 -2.08
CA GLU A 72 -18.65 -33.95 -2.32
C GLU A 72 -18.17 -34.59 -1.02
N THR A 73 -17.82 -33.77 -0.02
CA THR A 73 -17.42 -34.27 1.30
C THR A 73 -18.54 -35.06 1.97
N GLU A 74 -19.79 -34.58 1.89
CA GLU A 74 -20.94 -35.31 2.43
C GLU A 74 -21.26 -36.59 1.63
N GLN A 75 -21.07 -36.58 0.30
CA GLN A 75 -21.19 -37.80 -0.49
C GLN A 75 -20.17 -38.87 -0.07
N ARG A 76 -18.90 -38.48 0.12
CA ARG A 76 -17.85 -39.38 0.62
C ARG A 76 -18.17 -39.94 2.00
N LYS A 77 -18.73 -39.12 2.91
CA LYS A 77 -19.19 -39.58 4.23
C LYS A 77 -20.32 -40.61 4.13
N GLN A 78 -21.32 -40.36 3.28
CA GLN A 78 -22.42 -41.30 3.08
C GLN A 78 -21.95 -42.63 2.47
N GLU A 79 -21.02 -42.59 1.52
CA GLU A 79 -20.44 -43.79 0.93
C GLU A 79 -19.63 -44.59 1.96
N ALA A 80 -18.81 -43.92 2.77
CA ALA A 80 -18.04 -44.55 3.85
C ALA A 80 -18.97 -45.25 4.87
N LEU A 81 -20.11 -44.64 5.21
CA LEU A 81 -21.10 -45.24 6.11
C LEU A 81 -21.77 -46.50 5.52
N ARG A 82 -22.03 -46.53 4.20
CA ARG A 82 -22.63 -47.69 3.53
C ARG A 82 -21.71 -48.91 3.53
N GLN A 83 -20.40 -48.71 3.64
CA GLN A 83 -19.40 -49.78 3.65
C GLN A 83 -19.21 -50.43 5.04
N VAL A 84 -19.78 -49.86 6.10
CA VAL A 84 -19.66 -50.40 7.46
C VAL A 84 -20.58 -51.61 7.62
N LYS A 85 -19.97 -52.81 7.72
CA LYS A 85 -20.69 -54.05 8.05
C LYS A 85 -21.14 -54.04 9.52
N LYS A 86 -22.32 -54.60 9.79
CA LYS A 86 -22.80 -54.85 11.16
C LYS A 86 -21.88 -55.85 11.86
N VAL A 87 -21.57 -55.60 13.13
CA VAL A 87 -20.75 -56.50 13.94
C VAL A 87 -21.64 -57.36 14.84
N PHE A 88 -21.27 -58.62 14.99
CA PHE A 88 -21.97 -59.59 15.83
C PHE A 88 -20.97 -60.25 16.78
N TYR A 89 -21.42 -60.67 17.96
CA TYR A 89 -20.62 -61.44 18.92
C TYR A 89 -21.29 -62.77 19.26
N LEU A 90 -20.49 -63.74 19.70
CA LEU A 90 -20.93 -65.06 20.12
C LEU A 90 -21.62 -64.99 21.51
N ASP A 91 -22.87 -65.47 21.59
CA ASP A 91 -23.59 -65.68 22.84
C ASP A 91 -23.38 -67.13 23.32
N PRO A 92 -22.52 -67.37 24.33
CA PRO A 92 -22.23 -68.72 24.81
C PRO A 92 -23.44 -69.37 25.51
N THR A 93 -24.44 -68.58 25.94
CA THR A 93 -25.61 -69.10 26.65
C THR A 93 -26.50 -69.98 25.77
N VAL A 94 -26.37 -69.85 24.43
CA VAL A 94 -27.11 -70.68 23.47
C VAL A 94 -26.56 -72.12 23.46
N GLU A 95 -25.25 -72.31 23.52
CA GLU A 95 -24.63 -73.64 23.66
C GLU A 95 -25.01 -74.28 25.00
N GLU A 96 -24.90 -73.51 26.09
CA GLU A 96 -25.23 -73.99 27.43
C GLU A 96 -26.68 -74.47 27.55
N LYS A 97 -27.63 -73.69 27.02
CA LYS A 97 -29.05 -74.06 26.99
C LYS A 97 -29.31 -75.29 26.12
N ALA A 98 -28.71 -75.35 24.93
CA ALA A 98 -28.83 -76.48 24.03
C ALA A 98 -28.36 -77.80 24.66
N LEU A 99 -27.22 -77.77 25.36
CA LEU A 99 -26.69 -78.94 26.07
C LEU A 99 -27.52 -79.31 27.33
N ALA A 100 -28.05 -78.30 28.03
CA ALA A 100 -28.95 -78.50 29.17
C ALA A 100 -30.28 -79.15 28.74
N ASP A 101 -30.86 -78.69 27.63
CA ASP A 101 -32.09 -79.22 27.04
C ASP A 101 -31.93 -80.68 26.60
N ILE A 102 -30.80 -81.04 25.97
CA ILE A 102 -30.48 -82.43 25.63
C ILE A 102 -30.32 -83.26 26.89
N THR A 103 -29.59 -82.75 27.89
CA THR A 103 -29.40 -83.46 29.16
C THR A 103 -30.73 -83.74 29.86
N LEU A 104 -31.62 -82.75 29.92
CA LEU A 104 -32.96 -82.91 30.49
C LEU A 104 -33.79 -83.96 29.73
N LEU A 105 -33.71 -83.97 28.39
CA LEU A 105 -34.38 -84.97 27.56
C LEU A 105 -33.90 -86.39 27.92
N PHE A 106 -32.59 -86.63 27.90
CA PHE A 106 -32.04 -87.96 28.19
C PHE A 106 -32.27 -88.41 29.64
N ASP A 107 -32.11 -87.52 30.62
CA ASP A 107 -32.36 -87.83 32.03
C ASP A 107 -33.84 -88.19 32.28
N THR A 108 -34.76 -87.53 31.57
CA THR A 108 -36.20 -87.85 31.64
C THR A 108 -36.52 -89.18 30.96
N VAL A 109 -35.92 -89.47 29.80
CA VAL A 109 -36.04 -90.78 29.14
C VAL A 109 -35.54 -91.91 30.06
N GLU A 110 -34.40 -91.73 30.72
CA GLU A 110 -33.86 -92.73 31.66
C GLU A 110 -34.79 -92.97 32.87
N LYS A 111 -35.30 -91.90 33.48
CA LYS A 111 -36.27 -91.97 34.59
C LYS A 111 -37.55 -92.70 34.18
N LEU A 112 -38.10 -92.37 33.01
CA LEU A 112 -39.32 -92.97 32.49
C LEU A 112 -39.14 -94.44 32.12
N LYS A 113 -37.95 -94.84 31.69
CA LYS A 113 -37.63 -96.25 31.41
C LYS A 113 -37.51 -97.08 32.68
N ALA A 114 -36.98 -96.50 33.76
CA ALA A 114 -36.88 -97.16 35.06
C ALA A 114 -38.25 -97.28 35.77
N ASN A 115 -39.22 -96.41 35.45
CA ASN A 115 -40.53 -96.41 36.08
C ASN A 115 -41.48 -97.46 35.45
N GLN A 116 -41.75 -98.54 36.18
CA GLN A 116 -42.66 -99.63 35.76
C GLN A 116 -44.15 -99.32 36.00
N SER A 117 -44.47 -98.22 36.69
CA SER A 117 -45.86 -97.88 37.08
C SER A 117 -46.64 -97.02 36.07
N LEU A 118 -45.96 -96.48 35.03
CA LEU A 118 -46.55 -95.64 34.00
C LEU A 118 -46.81 -96.42 32.72
N ASP A 119 -47.98 -96.21 32.09
CA ASP A 119 -48.27 -96.74 30.76
C ASP A 119 -47.51 -95.98 29.65
N ARG A 120 -47.48 -96.53 28.44
CA ARG A 120 -46.76 -95.94 27.29
C ARG A 120 -47.26 -94.54 26.92
N LYS A 121 -48.56 -94.27 27.05
CA LYS A 121 -49.19 -93.00 26.72
C LYS A 121 -48.77 -91.92 27.73
N GLN A 122 -48.74 -92.27 29.02
CA GLN A 122 -48.29 -91.39 30.09
C GLN A 122 -46.80 -91.03 29.97
N LYS A 123 -45.94 -91.98 29.57
CA LYS A 123 -44.52 -91.72 29.30
C LYS A 123 -44.32 -90.75 28.14
N MET A 124 -45.12 -90.86 27.08
CA MET A 124 -45.05 -89.95 25.93
C MET A 124 -45.53 -88.54 26.28
N GLU A 125 -46.60 -88.41 27.08
CA GLU A 125 -47.10 -87.12 27.56
C GLU A 125 -46.07 -86.37 28.41
N GLU A 126 -45.25 -87.06 29.22
CA GLU A 126 -44.17 -86.43 29.98
C GLU A 126 -43.00 -86.00 29.08
N LEU A 127 -42.62 -86.79 28.07
CA LEU A 127 -41.56 -86.41 27.13
C LEU A 127 -41.94 -85.23 26.23
N GLN A 128 -43.22 -85.11 25.86
CA GLN A 128 -43.72 -83.99 25.07
C GLN A 128 -43.76 -82.65 25.85
N ARG A 129 -43.64 -82.69 27.18
CA ARG A 129 -43.55 -81.47 28.02
C ARG A 129 -42.16 -80.87 28.09
N ILE A 130 -41.14 -81.57 27.57
CA ILE A 130 -39.75 -81.10 27.56
C ILE A 130 -39.60 -80.00 26.50
N PRO A 131 -38.86 -78.91 26.77
CA PRO A 131 -38.71 -77.76 25.85
C PRO A 131 -37.88 -78.05 24.58
N VAL A 132 -37.82 -79.30 24.12
CA VAL A 132 -37.15 -79.71 22.87
C VAL A 132 -38.22 -80.21 21.89
N PRO A 133 -38.42 -79.56 20.73
CA PRO A 133 -39.47 -79.94 19.78
C PRO A 133 -39.05 -81.16 18.96
N VAL A 134 -39.03 -82.32 19.62
CA VAL A 134 -38.68 -83.63 19.04
C VAL A 134 -39.94 -84.30 18.49
N LYS A 135 -39.82 -84.97 17.33
CA LYS A 135 -40.92 -85.76 16.75
C LYS A 135 -41.25 -86.96 17.64
N GLU A 136 -42.53 -87.32 17.71
CA GLU A 136 -43.00 -88.47 18.50
C GLU A 136 -42.30 -89.78 18.12
N GLU A 137 -42.00 -89.98 16.84
CA GLU A 137 -41.23 -91.14 16.33
C GLU A 137 -39.83 -91.27 16.97
N VAL A 138 -39.16 -90.14 17.22
CA VAL A 138 -37.81 -90.10 17.79
C VAL A 138 -37.88 -90.36 19.30
N LEU A 139 -38.89 -89.81 19.98
CA LEU A 139 -39.15 -90.06 21.40
C LEU A 139 -39.47 -91.54 21.66
N ASP A 140 -40.27 -92.17 20.79
CA ASP A 140 -40.60 -93.58 20.88
C ASP A 140 -39.36 -94.49 20.68
N LYS A 141 -38.50 -94.14 19.73
CA LYS A 141 -37.20 -94.83 19.53
C LYS A 141 -36.30 -94.72 20.76
N LEU A 142 -36.22 -93.55 21.40
CA LEU A 142 -35.41 -93.35 22.62
C LEU A 142 -35.93 -94.21 23.79
N LEU A 143 -37.24 -94.34 23.96
CA LEU A 143 -37.85 -95.20 24.98
C LEU A 143 -37.54 -96.69 24.77
N ASN A 144 -37.45 -97.16 23.51
CA ASN A 144 -37.22 -98.57 23.17
C ASN A 144 -35.74 -98.98 23.01
N THR A 145 -34.80 -98.02 23.06
CA THR A 145 -33.36 -98.26 22.88
C THR A 145 -32.70 -98.96 24.10
N SER A 146 -31.62 -99.74 23.95
CA SER A 146 -30.92 -100.28 25.13
C SER A 146 -30.20 -99.19 25.96
N PRO A 147 -29.98 -99.35 27.28
CA PRO A 147 -29.27 -98.35 28.09
C PRO A 147 -27.87 -97.99 27.56
N ASN A 148 -27.11 -98.97 27.07
CA ASN A 148 -25.78 -98.75 26.50
C ASN A 148 -25.83 -97.92 25.20
N GLN A 149 -26.81 -98.19 24.32
CA GLN A 149 -27.01 -97.40 23.12
C GLN A 149 -27.52 -95.99 23.44
N LEU A 150 -28.37 -95.84 24.46
CA LEU A 150 -28.89 -94.54 24.88
C LEU A 150 -27.76 -93.60 25.36
N SER A 151 -26.83 -94.11 26.17
CA SER A 151 -25.64 -93.35 26.59
C SER A 151 -24.76 -92.94 25.41
N ARG A 152 -24.64 -93.81 24.39
CA ARG A 152 -23.85 -93.52 23.18
C ARG A 152 -24.52 -92.47 22.30
N ILE A 153 -25.85 -92.52 22.13
CA ILE A 153 -26.64 -91.49 21.44
C ILE A 153 -26.52 -90.15 22.16
N ARG A 154 -26.62 -90.14 23.51
CA ARG A 154 -26.43 -88.93 24.33
C ARG A 154 -25.06 -88.29 24.12
N TYR A 155 -24.00 -89.10 24.18
CA TYR A 155 -22.62 -88.63 23.97
C TYR A 155 -22.43 -88.00 22.59
N GLU A 156 -22.86 -88.68 21.52
CA GLU A 156 -22.71 -88.18 20.15
C GLU A 156 -23.56 -86.92 19.90
N THR A 157 -24.78 -86.85 20.44
CA THR A 157 -25.65 -85.68 20.32
C THR A 157 -25.00 -84.45 20.98
N ASN A 158 -24.49 -84.59 22.21
CA ASN A 158 -23.80 -83.51 22.91
C ASN A 158 -22.52 -83.08 22.18
N ARG A 159 -21.75 -84.03 21.64
CA ARG A 159 -20.53 -83.75 20.87
C ARG A 159 -20.81 -82.90 19.63
N PHE A 160 -21.83 -83.23 18.85
CA PHE A 160 -22.17 -82.46 17.66
C PHE A 160 -22.76 -81.08 18.00
N VAL A 161 -23.63 -80.99 19.02
CA VAL A 161 -24.17 -79.71 19.45
C VAL A 161 -23.06 -78.77 19.91
N SER A 162 -22.12 -79.25 20.72
CA SER A 162 -20.96 -78.44 21.12
C SER A 162 -20.03 -78.11 19.93
N GLN A 163 -19.81 -79.04 18.99
CA GLN A 163 -19.02 -78.78 17.78
C GLN A 163 -19.58 -77.63 16.93
N PHE A 164 -20.91 -77.51 16.83
CA PHE A 164 -21.56 -76.46 16.03
C PHE A 164 -21.74 -75.15 16.81
N LEU A 165 -22.11 -75.21 18.09
CA LEU A 165 -22.44 -74.01 18.89
C LEU A 165 -21.24 -73.41 19.65
N SER A 166 -20.10 -74.08 19.72
CA SER A 166 -18.84 -73.51 20.27
C SER A 166 -18.19 -72.45 19.37
N LYS A 167 -18.76 -72.19 18.19
CA LYS A 167 -18.33 -71.19 17.21
C LYS A 167 -19.51 -70.35 16.76
N GLU A 168 -19.22 -69.26 16.04
CA GLU A 168 -20.26 -68.44 15.42
C GLU A 168 -21.16 -69.28 14.52
N PHE A 169 -22.44 -69.30 14.87
CA PHE A 169 -23.47 -70.09 14.25
C PHE A 169 -24.63 -69.16 13.88
N SER A 170 -24.75 -68.85 12.59
CA SER A 170 -25.81 -67.98 12.05
C SER A 170 -26.89 -68.79 11.34
N GLU A 171 -27.95 -68.14 10.87
CA GLU A 171 -28.95 -68.81 10.01
C GLU A 171 -28.33 -69.38 8.73
N GLU A 172 -27.30 -68.73 8.16
CA GLU A 172 -26.57 -69.22 6.99
C GLU A 172 -25.76 -70.49 7.31
N SER A 173 -25.24 -70.60 8.54
CA SER A 173 -24.48 -71.77 9.02
C SER A 173 -25.33 -73.05 9.10
N MET A 174 -26.67 -72.96 9.18
CA MET A 174 -27.57 -74.12 9.29
C MET A 174 -27.47 -75.07 8.10
N SER A 175 -27.37 -74.53 6.88
CA SER A 175 -27.27 -75.34 5.65
C SER A 175 -25.95 -76.13 5.61
N ALA A 176 -24.85 -75.47 6.00
CA ALA A 176 -23.54 -76.10 6.12
C ALA A 176 -23.52 -77.16 7.24
N ALA A 177 -24.13 -76.87 8.38
CA ALA A 177 -24.20 -77.77 9.53
C ALA A 177 -24.89 -79.09 9.19
N ARG A 178 -26.00 -79.05 8.43
CA ARG A 178 -26.70 -80.26 7.97
C ARG A 178 -25.79 -81.16 7.13
N THR A 179 -25.05 -80.57 6.19
CA THR A 179 -24.16 -81.32 5.29
C THR A 179 -23.00 -81.95 6.07
N VAL A 180 -22.40 -81.20 6.99
CA VAL A 180 -21.31 -81.70 7.84
C VAL A 180 -21.80 -82.83 8.75
N LEU A 181 -22.96 -82.64 9.40
CA LEU A 181 -23.57 -83.65 10.27
C LEU A 181 -23.87 -84.94 9.49
N ASP A 182 -24.52 -84.85 8.33
CA ASP A 182 -24.88 -86.02 7.52
C ASP A 182 -23.62 -86.81 7.10
N SER A 183 -22.52 -86.11 6.75
CA SER A 183 -21.25 -86.77 6.41
C SER A 183 -20.57 -87.48 7.59
N GLN A 184 -20.64 -86.89 8.79
CA GLN A 184 -19.98 -87.40 10.00
C GLN A 184 -20.78 -88.51 10.67
N LEU A 185 -22.11 -88.56 10.48
CA LEU A 185 -22.95 -89.64 10.98
C LEU A 185 -22.66 -90.98 10.29
N VAL A 186 -22.25 -90.98 9.01
CA VAL A 186 -21.99 -92.22 8.25
C VAL A 186 -20.87 -93.05 8.87
N SER A 187 -19.85 -92.40 9.46
CA SER A 187 -18.67 -93.04 10.04
C SER A 187 -18.84 -93.45 11.52
N LEU A 188 -20.00 -93.19 12.12
CA LEU A 188 -20.28 -93.61 13.50
C LEU A 188 -20.63 -95.09 13.57
N ASP A 189 -20.01 -95.77 14.54
CA ASP A 189 -20.36 -97.13 14.95
C ASP A 189 -21.67 -97.12 15.78
N LEU A 190 -22.76 -96.80 15.09
CA LEU A 190 -24.13 -96.76 15.59
C LEU A 190 -25.06 -97.41 14.56
N GLU A 191 -26.11 -98.07 15.04
CA GLU A 191 -27.16 -98.60 14.17
C GLU A 191 -27.84 -97.47 13.37
N MET A 192 -28.42 -97.82 12.22
CA MET A 192 -29.05 -96.85 11.33
C MET A 192 -30.11 -96.00 12.05
N ASP A 193 -30.93 -96.62 12.88
CA ASP A 193 -31.95 -95.92 13.67
C ASP A 193 -31.35 -94.98 14.71
N ALA A 194 -30.27 -95.38 15.38
CA ALA A 194 -29.56 -94.53 16.34
C ALA A 194 -28.93 -93.30 15.67
N ARG A 195 -28.39 -93.45 14.45
CA ARG A 195 -27.85 -92.32 13.68
C ARG A 195 -28.92 -91.31 13.27
N LEU A 196 -30.10 -91.78 12.88
CA LEU A 196 -31.24 -90.91 12.55
C LEU A 196 -31.74 -90.14 13.79
N VAL A 197 -31.75 -90.79 14.96
CA VAL A 197 -32.10 -90.13 16.23
C VAL A 197 -31.09 -89.03 16.57
N VAL A 198 -29.78 -89.30 16.50
CA VAL A 198 -28.74 -88.27 16.73
C VAL A 198 -28.92 -87.10 15.76
N ARG A 199 -29.15 -87.39 14.47
CA ARG A 199 -29.35 -86.36 13.44
C ARG A 199 -30.49 -85.41 13.78
N ASP A 200 -31.66 -85.97 14.08
CA ASP A 200 -32.86 -85.19 14.31
C ASP A 200 -32.74 -84.38 15.62
N LEU A 201 -32.15 -84.96 16.67
CA LEU A 201 -31.89 -84.25 17.93
C LEU A 201 -30.91 -83.09 17.76
N VAL A 202 -29.80 -83.29 17.03
CA VAL A 202 -28.84 -82.22 16.76
C VAL A 202 -29.51 -81.10 15.97
N LEU A 203 -30.15 -81.39 14.83
CA LEU A 203 -30.75 -80.37 13.96
C LEU A 203 -31.87 -79.57 14.64
N VAL A 204 -32.65 -80.19 15.51
CA VAL A 204 -33.72 -79.53 16.28
C VAL A 204 -33.15 -78.60 17.36
N THR A 205 -31.94 -78.90 17.85
CA THR A 205 -31.30 -78.17 18.95
C THR A 205 -30.44 -77.01 18.46
N LEU A 206 -29.92 -77.06 17.23
CA LEU A 206 -29.12 -75.96 16.67
C LEU A 206 -29.97 -74.69 16.48
N ARG A 207 -29.47 -73.57 17.01
CA ARG A 207 -30.06 -72.23 16.86
C ARG A 207 -28.97 -71.18 16.68
N PRO A 208 -29.25 -70.05 16.02
CA PRO A 208 -28.27 -68.98 15.89
C PRO A 208 -27.77 -68.48 17.25
N ASN A 209 -26.45 -68.36 17.40
CA ASN A 209 -25.80 -67.91 18.63
C ASN A 209 -25.05 -66.58 18.45
N THR A 210 -25.33 -65.83 17.39
CA THR A 210 -24.73 -64.52 17.14
C THR A 210 -25.70 -63.39 17.50
N VAL A 211 -25.24 -62.41 18.29
CA VAL A 211 -26.02 -61.25 18.73
C VAL A 211 -25.42 -59.97 18.16
N TYR A 212 -26.27 -59.04 17.71
CA TYR A 212 -25.84 -57.78 17.11
C TYR A 212 -25.21 -56.84 18.14
N ASP A 213 -23.96 -56.43 17.92
CA ASP A 213 -23.29 -55.40 18.73
C ASP A 213 -23.57 -54.01 18.14
N ALA A 214 -24.58 -53.34 18.68
CA ALA A 214 -24.93 -51.97 18.29
C ALA A 214 -23.81 -50.98 18.63
N LYS A 215 -23.14 -51.14 19.78
CA LYS A 215 -22.13 -50.20 20.27
C LYS A 215 -20.88 -50.25 19.40
N GLN A 216 -20.37 -51.44 19.14
CA GLN A 216 -19.18 -51.63 18.29
C GLN A 216 -19.45 -51.24 16.84
N THR A 217 -20.66 -51.48 16.34
CA THR A 217 -21.07 -51.04 14.99
C THR A 217 -21.10 -49.51 14.90
N GLU A 218 -21.62 -48.80 15.91
CA GLU A 218 -21.60 -47.32 15.94
C GLU A 218 -20.18 -46.76 16.09
N GLU A 219 -19.34 -47.34 16.95
CA GLU A 219 -17.93 -46.93 17.08
C GLU A 219 -17.16 -47.07 15.75
N LEU A 220 -17.44 -48.11 14.97
CA LEU A 220 -16.85 -48.28 13.64
C LEU A 220 -17.38 -47.24 12.63
N LYS A 221 -18.67 -46.87 12.69
CA LYS A 221 -19.21 -45.77 11.87
C LYS A 221 -18.54 -44.45 12.20
N GLU A 222 -18.38 -44.11 13.48
CA GLU A 222 -17.70 -42.89 13.90
C GLU A 222 -16.22 -42.87 13.51
N LYS A 223 -15.53 -44.02 13.63
CA LYS A 223 -14.15 -44.15 13.17
C LYS A 223 -14.06 -43.94 11.66
N LYS A 224 -14.96 -44.56 10.88
CA LYS A 224 -14.98 -44.40 9.42
C LYS A 224 -15.28 -42.97 8.99
N LEU A 225 -16.19 -42.28 9.66
CA LEU A 225 -16.47 -40.87 9.39
C LEU A 225 -15.27 -39.97 9.64
N ARG A 226 -14.45 -40.25 10.67
CA ARG A 226 -13.21 -39.52 10.95
C ARG A 226 -12.09 -39.77 9.94
N GLU A 227 -12.11 -40.92 9.27
CA GLU A 227 -11.14 -41.27 8.23
C GLU A 227 -11.47 -40.63 6.86
N VAL A 228 -12.67 -40.09 6.67
CA VAL A 228 -13.07 -39.45 5.40
C VAL A 228 -12.33 -38.13 5.23
N GLN A 229 -11.53 -38.04 4.17
CA GLN A 229 -10.86 -36.81 3.79
C GLN A 229 -11.84 -35.83 3.13
N GLU A 230 -11.82 -34.59 3.61
CA GLU A 230 -12.55 -33.47 3.02
C GLU A 230 -12.12 -33.26 1.56
N ALA A 231 -13.08 -32.99 0.69
CA ALA A 231 -12.82 -32.61 -0.68
C ALA A 231 -12.51 -31.11 -0.73
N TRP A 232 -11.37 -30.74 -1.33
CA TRP A 232 -10.92 -29.36 -1.44
C TRP A 232 -11.09 -28.82 -2.86
N ILE A 233 -11.50 -27.56 -2.95
CA ILE A 233 -11.45 -26.71 -4.13
C ILE A 233 -10.23 -25.83 -3.95
N PHE A 234 -9.32 -25.81 -4.93
CA PHE A 234 -8.11 -25.01 -4.86
C PHE A 234 -8.25 -23.70 -5.62
N LYS A 235 -7.55 -22.67 -5.14
CA LYS A 235 -7.49 -21.37 -5.80
C LYS A 235 -7.01 -21.53 -7.24
N GLY A 236 -7.80 -20.97 -8.17
CA GLY A 236 -7.54 -21.01 -9.60
C GLY A 236 -8.30 -22.10 -10.36
N ASP A 237 -8.94 -23.05 -9.66
CA ASP A 237 -9.79 -24.07 -10.28
C ASP A 237 -10.93 -23.42 -11.07
N LEU A 238 -11.19 -23.92 -12.29
CA LEU A 238 -12.29 -23.46 -13.12
C LEU A 238 -13.60 -24.11 -12.65
N ILE A 239 -14.48 -23.32 -12.04
CA ILE A 239 -15.74 -23.79 -11.45
C ILE A 239 -16.86 -23.77 -12.48
N VAL A 240 -16.92 -22.70 -13.27
CA VAL A 240 -17.92 -22.54 -14.33
C VAL A 240 -17.26 -21.96 -15.57
N ARG A 241 -17.50 -22.56 -16.73
CA ARG A 241 -17.04 -22.00 -18.01
C ARG A 241 -18.07 -21.01 -18.56
N LYS A 242 -17.60 -19.96 -19.25
CA LYS A 242 -18.44 -19.04 -20.00
C LYS A 242 -19.34 -19.79 -20.99
N GLY A 243 -20.63 -19.44 -21.01
CA GLY A 243 -21.65 -20.07 -21.85
C GLY A 243 -22.20 -21.38 -21.30
N GLU A 244 -21.72 -21.84 -20.15
CA GLU A 244 -22.19 -23.06 -19.50
C GLU A 244 -23.39 -22.78 -18.58
N GLN A 245 -24.30 -23.75 -18.46
CA GLN A 245 -25.44 -23.64 -17.57
C GLN A 245 -25.03 -23.87 -16.11
N ILE A 246 -25.57 -23.04 -15.22
CA ILE A 246 -25.38 -23.13 -13.77
C ILE A 246 -26.26 -24.26 -13.22
N THR A 247 -25.63 -25.39 -12.89
CA THR A 247 -26.29 -26.55 -12.25
C THR A 247 -26.40 -26.37 -10.74
N ALA A 248 -27.24 -27.18 -10.08
CA ALA A 248 -27.36 -27.18 -8.61
C ALA A 248 -26.03 -27.49 -7.90
N GLU A 249 -25.22 -28.38 -8.49
CA GLU A 249 -23.87 -28.70 -8.00
C GLU A 249 -22.95 -27.47 -8.05
N LYS A 250 -22.92 -26.77 -9.20
CA LYS A 250 -22.13 -25.54 -9.35
C LYS A 250 -22.62 -24.42 -8.44
N MET A 251 -23.93 -24.31 -8.21
CA MET A 251 -24.46 -23.40 -7.20
C MET A 251 -23.95 -23.72 -5.80
N GLY A 252 -23.81 -25.00 -5.46
CA GLY A 252 -23.15 -25.45 -4.24
C GLY A 252 -21.70 -24.97 -4.17
N LEU A 253 -20.91 -25.20 -5.23
CA LEU A 253 -19.52 -24.75 -5.32
C LEU A 253 -19.38 -23.22 -5.21
N LEU A 254 -20.24 -22.46 -5.89
CA LEU A 254 -20.26 -20.99 -5.80
C LEU A 254 -20.63 -20.50 -4.39
N ARG A 255 -21.47 -21.24 -3.66
CA ARG A 255 -21.81 -20.96 -2.26
C ARG A 255 -20.65 -21.26 -1.32
N ASP A 256 -20.01 -22.42 -1.46
CA ASP A 256 -18.84 -22.83 -0.68
C ASP A 256 -17.67 -21.83 -0.86
N LEU A 257 -17.52 -21.29 -2.07
CA LEU A 257 -16.54 -20.24 -2.40
C LEU A 257 -16.98 -18.82 -2.03
N LYS A 258 -18.18 -18.63 -1.46
CA LYS A 258 -18.76 -17.31 -1.11
C LYS A 258 -18.81 -16.34 -2.29
N LEU A 259 -18.99 -16.86 -3.50
CA LEU A 259 -19.06 -16.11 -4.76
C LEU A 259 -20.48 -15.65 -5.09
N LEU A 260 -21.49 -16.14 -4.37
CA LEU A 260 -22.87 -15.69 -4.52
C LEU A 260 -23.09 -14.35 -3.81
N ALA A 261 -24.00 -13.54 -4.36
CA ALA A 261 -24.40 -12.26 -3.78
C ALA A 261 -25.18 -12.45 -2.45
N GLU A 262 -24.46 -12.72 -1.36
CA GLU A 262 -24.99 -12.56 0.01
C GLU A 262 -24.86 -11.09 0.47
N GLN A 263 -25.34 -10.74 1.67
CA GLN A 263 -25.26 -9.38 2.23
C GLN A 263 -23.82 -8.79 2.13
N PRO A 264 -23.65 -7.48 1.84
CA PRO A 264 -22.33 -6.86 1.75
C PRO A 264 -21.57 -7.02 3.07
N ASN A 265 -20.34 -7.55 3.00
CA ASN A 265 -19.48 -7.64 4.18
C ASN A 265 -18.85 -6.26 4.44
N TYR A 266 -19.56 -5.41 5.20
CA TYR A 266 -19.12 -4.04 5.49
C TYR A 266 -17.74 -3.96 6.17
N ARG A 267 -17.25 -5.05 6.79
CA ARG A 267 -15.93 -5.09 7.44
C ARG A 267 -14.78 -4.78 6.48
N ILE A 268 -14.89 -5.19 5.21
CA ILE A 268 -13.85 -4.94 4.21
C ILE A 268 -13.72 -3.44 3.93
N TYR A 269 -14.84 -2.73 3.82
CA TYR A 269 -14.86 -1.28 3.63
C TYR A 269 -14.38 -0.51 4.86
N VAL A 270 -14.71 -1.00 6.06
CA VAL A 270 -14.15 -0.48 7.32
C VAL A 270 -12.63 -0.67 7.36
N GLY A 271 -12.13 -1.83 6.91
CA GLY A 271 -10.69 -2.10 6.79
C GLY A 271 -9.99 -1.13 5.83
N LEU A 272 -10.57 -0.91 4.64
CA LEU A 272 -10.06 0.07 3.67
C LEU A 272 -10.05 1.48 4.26
N ALA A 273 -11.17 1.92 4.87
CA ALA A 273 -11.25 3.23 5.51
C ALA A 273 -10.20 3.39 6.61
N SER A 274 -10.01 2.36 7.44
CA SER A 274 -9.02 2.37 8.52
C SER A 274 -7.58 2.47 8.00
N LEU A 275 -7.24 1.73 6.94
CA LEU A 275 -5.93 1.80 6.29
C LEU A 275 -5.66 3.21 5.72
N LEU A 276 -6.65 3.80 5.05
CA LEU A 276 -6.51 5.15 4.48
C LEU A 276 -6.39 6.22 5.58
N LEU A 277 -7.18 6.12 6.65
CA LEU A 277 -7.05 6.99 7.82
C LEU A 277 -5.68 6.84 8.48
N PHE A 278 -5.15 5.62 8.57
CA PHE A 278 -3.81 5.37 9.09
C PHE A 278 -2.73 6.00 8.21
N ALA A 279 -2.83 5.88 6.89
CA ALA A 279 -1.92 6.53 5.94
C ALA A 279 -1.95 8.06 6.06
N LEU A 280 -3.13 8.66 6.18
CA LEU A 280 -3.28 10.10 6.39
C LEU A 280 -2.75 10.54 7.76
N ALA A 281 -2.92 9.72 8.80
CA ALA A 281 -2.39 9.98 10.13
C ALA A 281 -0.86 10.00 10.15
N ILE A 282 -0.18 9.13 9.40
CA ILE A 282 1.30 9.16 9.26
C ILE A 282 1.75 10.54 8.74
N ILE A 283 1.09 11.04 7.69
CA ILE A 283 1.41 12.35 7.11
C ILE A 283 1.11 13.45 8.14
N GLU A 284 -0.05 13.41 8.80
CA GLU A 284 -0.45 14.48 9.72
C GLU A 284 0.44 14.54 10.97
N VAL A 285 0.78 13.38 11.54
CA VAL A 285 1.73 13.29 12.67
C VAL A 285 3.09 13.82 12.26
N TYR A 286 3.59 13.45 11.07
CA TYR A 286 4.85 13.96 10.56
C TYR A 286 4.83 15.50 10.45
N LEU A 287 3.77 16.10 9.89
CA LEU A 287 3.64 17.55 9.73
C LEU A 287 3.65 18.28 11.07
N HIS A 288 3.00 17.71 12.10
CA HIS A 288 2.94 18.29 13.44
C HIS A 288 4.27 18.18 14.19
N VAL A 289 4.91 17.01 14.14
CA VAL A 289 6.16 16.75 14.88
C VAL A 289 7.31 17.58 14.32
N THR A 290 7.41 17.70 13.00
CA THR A 290 8.49 18.45 12.34
C THR A 290 8.26 19.96 12.32
N ARG A 291 7.07 20.44 12.73
CA ARG A 291 6.64 21.84 12.57
C ARG A 291 6.91 22.36 11.17
N SER A 292 6.67 21.50 10.17
CA SER A 292 6.98 21.81 8.78
C SER A 292 6.23 23.06 8.31
N ARG A 293 6.80 23.79 7.35
CA ARG A 293 6.14 24.94 6.69
C ARG A 293 4.77 24.56 6.11
N LEU A 294 4.56 23.27 5.84
CA LEU A 294 3.29 22.68 5.37
C LEU A 294 2.21 22.60 6.45
N ALA A 295 2.57 22.57 7.74
CA ALA A 295 1.60 22.43 8.83
C ALA A 295 0.61 23.60 8.87
N ASN A 296 1.07 24.80 8.50
CA ASN A 296 0.30 26.05 8.57
C ASN A 296 -0.03 26.64 7.18
N ASN A 297 0.12 25.87 6.10
CA ASN A 297 -0.12 26.37 4.75
C ASN A 297 -0.95 25.39 3.92
N ASN A 298 -2.25 25.68 3.81
CA ASN A 298 -3.19 24.83 3.09
C ASN A 298 -2.95 24.76 1.58
N ASN A 299 -2.26 25.74 0.96
CA ASN A 299 -1.86 25.64 -0.45
C ASN A 299 -0.82 24.53 -0.64
N LEU A 300 0.17 24.47 0.25
CA LEU A 300 1.19 23.41 0.23
C LEU A 300 0.60 22.05 0.59
N LEU A 301 -0.37 22.01 1.51
CA LEU A 301 -1.11 20.78 1.81
C LEU A 301 -1.90 20.27 0.60
N LEU A 302 -2.58 21.17 -0.13
CA LEU A 302 -3.31 20.82 -1.34
C LEU A 302 -2.36 20.23 -2.40
N LEU A 303 -1.18 20.82 -2.58
CA LEU A 303 -0.15 20.27 -3.47
C LEU A 303 0.29 18.87 -3.02
N LEU A 304 0.59 18.68 -1.73
CA LEU A 304 0.96 17.38 -1.18
C LEU A 304 -0.13 16.33 -1.47
N CYS A 305 -1.40 16.68 -1.21
CA CYS A 305 -2.54 15.80 -1.47
C CYS A 305 -2.68 15.47 -2.96
N LEU A 306 -2.44 16.44 -3.84
CA LEU A 306 -2.46 16.22 -5.29
C LEU A 306 -1.32 15.30 -5.75
N VAL A 307 -0.10 15.46 -5.24
CA VAL A 307 1.03 14.56 -5.54
C VAL A 307 0.71 13.13 -5.08
N VAL A 308 0.15 12.98 -3.87
CA VAL A 308 -0.27 11.66 -3.34
C VAL A 308 -1.35 11.04 -4.22
N LEU A 309 -2.38 11.81 -4.57
CA LEU A 309 -3.50 11.33 -5.40
C LEU A 309 -3.05 10.96 -6.82
N VAL A 310 -2.21 11.77 -7.46
CA VAL A 310 -1.67 11.49 -8.81
C VAL A 310 -0.81 10.23 -8.76
N THR A 311 0.03 10.07 -7.75
CA THR A 311 0.86 8.86 -7.57
C THR A 311 -0.01 7.62 -7.40
N ALA A 312 -0.99 7.67 -6.49
CA ALA A 312 -1.94 6.58 -6.27
C ALA A 312 -2.73 6.25 -7.56
N SER A 313 -3.13 7.27 -8.32
CA SER A 313 -3.87 7.10 -9.58
C SER A 313 -3.03 6.42 -10.66
N ILE A 314 -1.76 6.81 -10.81
CA ILE A 314 -0.83 6.18 -11.76
C ILE A 314 -0.56 4.72 -11.34
N MET A 315 -0.36 4.45 -10.05
CA MET A 315 -0.23 3.08 -9.54
C MET A 315 -1.50 2.26 -9.81
N LYS A 316 -2.68 2.86 -9.61
CA LYS A 316 -3.97 2.22 -9.92
C LYS A 316 -4.07 1.89 -11.41
N ILE A 317 -3.67 2.79 -12.31
CA ILE A 317 -3.63 2.51 -13.76
C ILE A 317 -2.74 1.31 -14.07
N VAL A 318 -1.54 1.23 -13.47
CA VAL A 318 -0.66 0.05 -13.63
C VAL A 318 -1.33 -1.22 -13.11
N SER A 319 -2.06 -1.16 -11.99
CA SER A 319 -2.79 -2.32 -11.44
C SER A 319 -3.90 -2.83 -12.36
N LEU A 320 -4.43 -2.01 -13.29
CA LEU A 320 -5.45 -2.46 -14.25
C LEU A 320 -4.91 -3.50 -15.25
N GLY A 321 -3.59 -3.69 -15.34
CA GLY A 321 -3.00 -4.77 -16.13
C GLY A 321 -2.88 -6.11 -15.39
N VAL A 322 -3.20 -6.18 -14.09
CA VAL A 322 -3.20 -7.44 -13.31
C VAL A 322 -4.15 -8.51 -13.93
N PRO A 323 -5.38 -8.18 -14.36
CA PRO A 323 -6.29 -9.14 -14.98
C PRO A 323 -5.80 -9.68 -16.35
N LEU A 324 -4.78 -9.07 -16.96
CA LEU A 324 -4.22 -9.49 -18.26
C LEU A 324 -3.25 -10.67 -18.14
N ASN A 325 -3.19 -11.36 -16.99
CA ASN A 325 -2.25 -12.44 -16.69
C ASN A 325 -0.76 -12.06 -16.83
N MET A 326 -0.44 -10.76 -16.79
CA MET A 326 0.95 -10.29 -16.76
C MET A 326 1.52 -10.55 -15.36
N GLN A 327 2.11 -11.74 -15.19
CA GLN A 327 2.85 -12.08 -13.97
C GLN A 327 3.85 -10.95 -13.67
N ALA A 328 3.98 -10.58 -12.39
CA ALA A 328 4.95 -9.57 -11.92
C ALA A 328 4.67 -8.09 -12.27
N ILE A 329 3.49 -7.74 -12.81
CA ILE A 329 3.14 -6.33 -13.16
C ILE A 329 3.26 -5.34 -11.98
N GLY A 330 3.17 -5.83 -10.73
CA GLY A 330 3.38 -5.00 -9.53
C GLY A 330 4.74 -4.31 -9.49
N TYR A 331 5.79 -4.87 -10.10
CA TYR A 331 7.12 -4.23 -10.19
C TYR A 331 7.14 -3.01 -11.13
N LEU A 332 6.11 -2.81 -11.95
CA LEU A 332 5.97 -1.64 -12.81
C LEU A 332 5.40 -0.42 -12.08
N ALA A 333 4.88 -0.58 -10.85
CA ALA A 333 4.26 0.49 -10.07
C ALA A 333 5.26 1.63 -9.73
N PRO A 334 5.05 2.87 -10.18
CA PRO A 334 6.07 3.92 -10.07
C PRO A 334 6.04 4.65 -8.72
N LEU A 335 6.26 3.93 -7.61
CA LEU A 335 6.28 4.53 -6.27
C LEU A 335 7.36 5.60 -6.12
N ALA A 336 8.54 5.35 -6.70
CA ALA A 336 9.68 6.27 -6.63
C ALA A 336 9.42 7.61 -7.33
N MET A 337 8.52 7.66 -8.32
CA MET A 337 8.08 8.92 -8.92
C MET A 337 7.44 9.83 -7.85
N GLY A 338 6.53 9.29 -7.05
CA GLY A 338 5.87 10.05 -5.99
C GLY A 338 6.87 10.59 -4.97
N THR A 339 7.80 9.75 -4.52
CA THR A 339 8.80 10.18 -3.52
C THR A 339 9.84 11.14 -4.09
N MET A 340 10.21 11.01 -5.36
CA MET A 340 11.05 12.00 -6.05
C MET A 340 10.35 13.36 -6.13
N LEU A 341 9.06 13.40 -6.51
CA LEU A 341 8.27 14.63 -6.53
C LEU A 341 8.20 15.27 -5.14
N LEU A 342 7.93 14.48 -4.10
CA LEU A 342 7.92 14.98 -2.72
C LEU A 342 9.27 15.54 -2.28
N THR A 343 10.37 14.90 -2.68
CA THR A 343 11.73 15.35 -2.35
C THR A 343 12.06 16.69 -3.01
N ILE A 344 11.65 16.88 -4.27
CA ILE A 344 11.98 18.07 -5.07
C ILE A 344 11.08 19.27 -4.69
N LEU A 345 9.80 19.03 -4.44
CA LEU A 345 8.81 20.07 -4.13
C LEU A 345 8.82 20.47 -2.64
N PHE A 346 9.24 19.56 -1.77
CA PHE A 346 9.27 19.77 -0.33
C PHE A 346 10.65 19.42 0.24
N ASP A 347 10.78 18.24 0.83
CA ASP A 347 12.01 17.80 1.48
C ASP A 347 12.12 16.27 1.56
N THR A 348 13.34 15.81 1.80
CA THR A 348 13.69 14.38 1.93
C THR A 348 12.93 13.68 3.05
N SER A 349 12.68 14.35 4.18
CA SER A 349 12.06 13.72 5.35
C SER A 349 10.57 13.44 5.11
N LEU A 350 9.84 14.36 4.47
CA LEU A 350 8.46 14.14 4.04
C LEU A 350 8.37 13.03 2.99
N ALA A 351 9.34 12.98 2.07
CA ALA A 351 9.36 11.94 1.04
C ALA A 351 9.54 10.53 1.61
N ILE A 352 10.30 10.37 2.70
CA ILE A 352 10.44 9.09 3.42
C ILE A 352 9.11 8.66 4.06
N ALA A 353 8.38 9.58 4.70
CA ALA A 353 7.04 9.29 5.20
C ALA A 353 6.08 8.92 4.06
N GLY A 354 6.19 9.61 2.92
CA GLY A 354 5.47 9.30 1.69
C GLY A 354 5.79 7.91 1.13
N ALA A 355 7.05 7.45 1.23
CA ALA A 355 7.45 6.11 0.79
C ALA A 355 6.67 5.01 1.53
N ILE A 356 6.48 5.17 2.85
CA ILE A 356 5.70 4.24 3.68
C ILE A 356 4.24 4.23 3.22
N VAL A 357 3.65 5.41 3.01
CA VAL A 357 2.26 5.55 2.53
C VAL A 357 2.08 4.91 1.15
N PHE A 358 2.98 5.18 0.21
CA PHE A 358 2.91 4.58 -1.13
C PHE A 358 3.13 3.06 -1.09
N ALA A 359 3.94 2.54 -0.18
CA ALA A 359 4.08 1.10 0.03
C ALA A 359 2.78 0.45 0.53
N LEU A 360 2.03 1.11 1.42
CA LEU A 360 0.70 0.64 1.84
C LEU A 360 -0.27 0.60 0.65
N PHE A 361 -0.22 1.59 -0.24
CA PHE A 361 -1.04 1.60 -1.46
C PHE A 361 -0.63 0.49 -2.44
N ALA A 362 0.67 0.22 -2.58
CA ALA A 362 1.14 -0.92 -3.38
C ALA A 362 0.64 -2.26 -2.80
N GLY A 363 0.71 -2.43 -1.48
CA GLY A 363 0.13 -3.59 -0.81
C GLY A 363 -1.36 -3.76 -1.16
N LEU A 364 -2.14 -2.69 -1.04
CA LEU A 364 -3.56 -2.71 -1.37
C LEU A 364 -3.87 -3.04 -2.84
N LEU A 365 -3.04 -2.55 -3.77
CA LEU A 365 -3.24 -2.75 -5.21
C LEU A 365 -2.83 -4.14 -5.71
N TYR A 366 -1.92 -4.82 -4.99
CA TYR A 366 -1.29 -6.06 -5.43
C TYR A 366 -1.39 -7.18 -4.39
N ASP A 367 -2.56 -7.32 -3.75
CA ASP A 367 -2.92 -8.40 -2.83
C ASP A 367 -1.97 -8.58 -1.63
N PHE A 368 -1.42 -7.50 -1.10
CA PHE A 368 -0.48 -7.45 0.04
C PHE A 368 0.77 -8.32 -0.15
N LYS A 369 1.17 -8.55 -1.40
CA LYS A 369 2.41 -9.25 -1.74
C LYS A 369 3.62 -8.45 -1.28
N PHE A 370 4.36 -9.03 -0.34
CA PHE A 370 5.50 -8.40 0.31
C PHE A 370 6.59 -7.98 -0.70
N GLU A 371 6.80 -8.76 -1.76
CA GLU A 371 7.82 -8.49 -2.77
C GLU A 371 7.62 -7.15 -3.50
N TYR A 372 6.38 -6.76 -3.79
CA TYR A 372 6.09 -5.48 -4.45
C TYR A 372 6.25 -4.31 -3.49
N MET A 373 5.84 -4.47 -2.23
CA MET A 373 6.04 -3.46 -1.19
C MET A 373 7.53 -3.25 -0.91
N PHE A 374 8.30 -4.32 -0.79
CA PHE A 374 9.74 -4.27 -0.54
C PHE A 374 10.48 -3.57 -1.68
N VAL A 375 10.31 -4.03 -2.93
CA VAL A 375 10.96 -3.41 -4.09
C VAL A 375 10.51 -1.96 -4.22
N GLY A 376 9.23 -1.66 -4.00
CA GLY A 376 8.68 -0.32 -4.01
C GLY A 376 9.33 0.64 -2.99
N ILE A 377 9.56 0.18 -1.75
CA ILE A 377 10.23 0.97 -0.71
C ILE A 377 11.70 1.21 -1.09
N VAL A 378 12.42 0.17 -1.49
CA VAL A 378 13.84 0.27 -1.86
C VAL A 378 14.01 1.20 -3.07
N SER A 379 13.14 1.08 -4.07
CA SER A 379 13.04 1.97 -5.23
C SER A 379 12.81 3.42 -4.82
N SER A 380 11.86 3.64 -3.90
CA SER A 380 11.50 4.96 -3.38
C SER A 380 12.66 5.63 -2.64
N LEU A 381 13.36 4.88 -1.79
CA LEU A 381 14.53 5.38 -1.07
C LEU A 381 15.68 5.71 -2.02
N ALA A 382 15.95 4.86 -3.01
CA ALA A 382 16.95 5.14 -4.04
C ALA A 382 16.62 6.43 -4.81
N GLY A 383 15.35 6.63 -5.18
CA GLY A 383 14.88 7.86 -5.83
C GLY A 383 15.06 9.09 -4.94
N ILE A 384 14.64 9.03 -3.68
CA ILE A 384 14.78 10.12 -2.69
C ILE A 384 16.24 10.57 -2.59
N PHE A 385 17.16 9.64 -2.29
CA PHE A 385 18.56 10.00 -2.10
C PHE A 385 19.24 10.44 -3.40
N ALA A 386 18.83 9.90 -4.55
CA ALA A 386 19.38 10.30 -5.84
C ALA A 386 18.98 11.72 -6.26
N VAL A 387 17.83 12.24 -5.82
CA VAL A 387 17.35 13.60 -6.14
C VAL A 387 17.43 14.60 -4.98
N ALA A 388 17.87 14.19 -3.79
CA ALA A 388 17.94 15.03 -2.58
C ALA A 388 18.70 16.37 -2.75
N ARG A 389 19.59 16.47 -3.74
CA ARG A 389 20.33 17.71 -4.07
C ARG A 389 20.23 18.06 -5.56
N VAL A 390 19.06 17.84 -6.15
CA VAL A 390 18.85 18.10 -7.58
C VAL A 390 18.99 19.59 -7.89
N LYS A 391 19.76 19.89 -8.94
CA LYS A 391 19.92 21.24 -9.50
C LYS A 391 19.56 21.31 -10.99
N HIS A 392 19.52 20.17 -11.67
CA HIS A 392 19.29 20.09 -13.11
C HIS A 392 18.45 18.88 -13.48
N ARG A 393 17.67 18.96 -14.55
CA ARG A 393 16.79 17.87 -15.03
C ARG A 393 17.55 16.59 -15.38
N HIS A 394 18.80 16.68 -15.87
CA HIS A 394 19.61 15.49 -16.17
C HIS A 394 19.95 14.64 -14.94
N VAL A 395 19.95 15.24 -13.74
CA VAL A 395 20.15 14.51 -12.48
C VAL A 395 18.94 13.62 -12.17
N ILE A 396 17.72 14.06 -12.54
CA ILE A 396 16.50 13.25 -12.43
C ILE A 396 16.60 12.03 -13.37
N MET A 397 17.09 12.21 -14.59
CA MET A 397 17.35 11.08 -15.49
C MET A 397 18.43 10.13 -14.96
N ARG A 398 19.51 10.66 -14.38
CA ARG A 398 20.52 9.82 -13.71
C ARG A 398 19.91 9.03 -12.54
N ALA A 399 19.05 9.66 -11.76
CA ALA A 399 18.30 8.98 -10.69
C ALA A 399 17.44 7.84 -11.24
N ALA A 400 16.81 8.02 -12.40
CA ALA A 400 16.05 6.97 -13.09
C ALA A 400 16.88 5.71 -13.37
N PHE A 401 18.13 5.87 -13.83
CA PHE A 401 19.05 4.75 -14.03
C PHE A 401 19.50 4.10 -12.71
N VAL A 402 19.73 4.89 -11.66
CA VAL A 402 20.04 4.37 -10.33
C VAL A 402 18.88 3.53 -9.79
N ILE A 403 17.66 4.03 -9.89
CA ILE A 403 16.44 3.32 -9.48
C ILE A 403 16.30 2.02 -10.28
N ALA A 404 16.53 2.06 -11.60
CA ALA A 404 16.46 0.87 -12.44
C ALA A 404 17.47 -0.21 -11.99
N GLY A 405 18.72 0.17 -11.72
CA GLY A 405 19.74 -0.76 -11.21
C GLY A 405 19.39 -1.33 -9.84
N VAL A 406 18.88 -0.49 -8.93
CA VAL A 406 18.43 -0.91 -7.59
C VAL A 406 17.23 -1.84 -7.67
N ASN A 407 16.26 -1.55 -8.55
CA ASN A 407 15.11 -2.41 -8.80
C ASN A 407 15.55 -3.80 -9.28
N LEU A 408 16.48 -3.87 -10.25
CA LEU A 408 17.01 -5.15 -10.74
C LEU A 408 17.61 -5.99 -9.60
N LEU A 409 18.43 -5.38 -8.74
CA LEU A 409 19.03 -6.05 -7.59
C LEU A 409 17.98 -6.50 -6.56
N ALA A 410 17.02 -5.63 -6.21
CA ALA A 410 15.98 -5.93 -5.25
C ALA A 410 15.04 -7.04 -5.74
N ILE A 411 14.67 -7.02 -7.02
CA ILE A 411 13.84 -8.05 -7.66
C ILE A 411 14.58 -9.38 -7.70
N ALA A 412 15.85 -9.40 -8.13
CA ALA A 412 16.66 -10.62 -8.13
C ALA A 412 16.78 -11.21 -6.71
N THR A 413 16.95 -10.36 -5.70
CA THR A 413 16.99 -10.77 -4.29
C THR A 413 15.67 -11.39 -3.84
N MET A 414 14.53 -10.70 -4.05
CA MET A 414 13.21 -11.21 -3.66
C MET A 414 12.86 -12.51 -4.36
N HIS A 415 13.15 -12.61 -5.67
CA HIS A 415 12.87 -13.81 -6.44
C HIS A 415 13.73 -15.00 -5.99
N SER A 416 14.98 -14.74 -5.56
CA SER A 416 15.87 -15.77 -5.02
C SER A 416 15.42 -16.25 -3.63
N LEU A 417 14.96 -15.34 -2.76
CA LEU A 417 14.47 -15.67 -1.43
C LEU A 417 13.15 -16.46 -1.45
N LEU A 418 12.30 -16.20 -2.44
CA LEU A 418 10.99 -16.86 -2.60
C LEU A 418 11.05 -18.13 -3.46
N ALA A 419 12.24 -18.61 -3.84
CA ALA A 419 12.45 -19.67 -4.83
C ALA A 419 12.04 -21.09 -4.40
N ALA A 420 11.34 -21.27 -3.27
CA ALA A 420 11.15 -22.59 -2.67
C ALA A 420 10.15 -23.54 -3.39
N ALA A 421 9.40 -23.09 -4.42
CA ALA A 421 8.50 -23.99 -5.16
C ALA A 421 8.12 -23.62 -6.61
N THR A 422 8.26 -22.35 -7.05
CA THR A 422 7.72 -21.87 -8.35
C THR A 422 8.68 -21.00 -9.16
N PHE A 423 9.99 -21.19 -9.02
CA PHE A 423 10.98 -20.42 -9.77
C PHE A 423 10.86 -20.70 -11.27
N THR A 424 10.69 -19.64 -12.08
CA THR A 424 10.72 -19.73 -13.54
C THR A 424 11.61 -18.63 -14.10
N TRP A 425 12.51 -18.99 -15.02
CA TRP A 425 13.38 -18.03 -15.70
C TRP A 425 12.59 -16.95 -16.45
N ASN A 426 11.46 -17.33 -17.05
CA ASN A 426 10.56 -16.39 -17.73
C ASN A 426 9.95 -15.37 -16.76
N GLY A 427 9.51 -15.82 -15.58
CA GLY A 427 8.96 -14.94 -14.55
C GLY A 427 10.01 -13.96 -14.00
N LEU A 428 11.24 -14.41 -13.79
CA LEU A 428 12.35 -13.54 -13.38
C LEU A 428 12.68 -12.50 -14.47
N LEU A 429 12.82 -12.91 -15.72
CA LEU A 429 13.13 -11.99 -16.83
C LEU A 429 12.04 -10.92 -17.00
N GLN A 430 10.77 -11.32 -16.91
CA GLN A 430 9.64 -10.38 -16.96
C GLN A 430 9.67 -9.39 -15.79
N ALA A 431 9.93 -9.88 -14.56
CA ALA A 431 10.04 -9.03 -13.38
C ALA A 431 11.20 -8.02 -13.52
N LEU A 432 12.38 -8.47 -13.96
CA LEU A 432 13.54 -7.61 -14.19
C LEU A 432 13.27 -6.56 -15.27
N LEU A 433 12.61 -6.94 -16.36
CA LEU A 433 12.21 -6.00 -17.42
C LEU A 433 11.26 -4.93 -16.88
N PHE A 434 10.26 -5.30 -16.07
CA PHE A 434 9.38 -4.33 -15.42
C PHE A 434 10.12 -3.44 -14.42
N GLY A 435 11.06 -3.98 -13.65
CA GLY A 435 11.91 -3.18 -12.76
C GLY A 435 12.77 -2.15 -13.51
N LEU A 436 13.33 -2.53 -14.66
CA LEU A 436 14.10 -1.65 -15.54
C LEU A 436 13.21 -0.54 -16.12
N ILE A 437 12.07 -0.91 -16.70
CA ILE A 437 11.10 0.05 -17.26
C ILE A 437 10.59 0.98 -16.16
N ASN A 438 10.30 0.46 -14.97
CA ASN A 438 9.83 1.24 -13.83
C ASN A 438 10.82 2.35 -13.44
N GLY A 439 12.12 2.04 -13.34
CA GLY A 439 13.12 3.04 -13.00
C GLY A 439 13.17 4.19 -14.00
N LEU A 440 13.17 3.87 -15.30
CA LEU A 440 13.12 4.86 -16.38
C LEU A 440 11.81 5.66 -16.38
N LEU A 441 10.68 4.97 -16.22
CA LEU A 441 9.34 5.55 -16.17
C LEU A 441 9.22 6.54 -15.01
N CYS A 442 9.78 6.24 -13.83
CA CYS A 442 9.77 7.16 -12.70
C CYS A 442 10.48 8.48 -13.02
N GLY A 443 11.64 8.42 -13.69
CA GLY A 443 12.34 9.63 -14.13
C GLY A 443 11.56 10.46 -15.16
N ILE A 444 11.01 9.79 -16.18
CA ILE A 444 10.22 10.43 -17.23
C ILE A 444 8.98 11.10 -16.64
N LEU A 445 8.23 10.39 -15.80
CA LEU A 445 7.03 10.93 -15.16
C LEU A 445 7.36 12.07 -14.20
N THR A 446 8.45 11.98 -13.44
CA THR A 446 8.88 13.08 -12.56
C THR A 446 9.21 14.33 -13.36
N ILE A 447 10.01 14.22 -14.44
CA ILE A 447 10.33 15.35 -15.32
C ILE A 447 9.08 15.92 -16.00
N GLY A 448 8.17 15.05 -16.41
CA GLY A 448 6.93 15.44 -17.09
C GLY A 448 5.95 16.14 -16.16
N LEU A 449 5.78 15.67 -14.92
CA LEU A 449 4.80 16.19 -13.97
C LEU A 449 5.28 17.41 -13.18
N LEU A 450 6.59 17.54 -12.93
CA LEU A 450 7.14 18.62 -12.11
C LEU A 450 6.75 20.03 -12.58
N PRO A 451 6.86 20.40 -13.88
CA PRO A 451 6.46 21.74 -14.36
C PRO A 451 4.97 22.04 -14.16
N PHE A 452 4.10 21.02 -14.18
CA PHE A 452 2.69 21.20 -13.91
C PHE A 452 2.46 21.57 -12.44
N PHE A 453 3.13 20.90 -11.50
CA PHE A 453 3.05 21.27 -10.09
C PHE A 453 3.63 22.66 -9.80
N GLU A 454 4.77 22.99 -10.41
CA GLU A 454 5.39 24.31 -10.31
C GLU A 454 4.47 25.42 -10.82
N SER A 455 3.90 25.26 -12.02
CA SER A 455 3.01 26.26 -12.62
C SER A 455 1.65 26.35 -11.93
N LEU A 456 1.04 25.21 -11.54
CA LEU A 456 -0.25 25.19 -10.85
C LEU A 456 -0.18 25.84 -9.48
N PHE A 457 0.90 25.67 -8.73
CA PHE A 457 1.02 26.20 -7.36
C PHE A 457 1.93 27.42 -7.24
N GLY A 458 2.57 27.85 -8.35
CA GLY A 458 3.52 28.96 -8.34
C GLY A 458 4.76 28.70 -7.49
N ILE A 459 5.15 27.43 -7.31
CA ILE A 459 6.30 27.04 -6.49
C ILE A 459 7.56 27.06 -7.34
N LEU A 460 8.61 27.61 -6.76
CA LEU A 460 9.94 27.68 -7.35
C LEU A 460 10.79 26.53 -6.80
N THR A 461 11.14 25.57 -7.66
CA THR A 461 12.13 24.55 -7.29
C THR A 461 13.54 25.06 -7.59
N PRO A 462 14.59 24.42 -7.02
CA PRO A 462 15.96 24.75 -7.37
C PRO A 462 16.25 24.68 -8.88
N ILE A 463 15.54 23.80 -9.60
CA ILE A 463 15.68 23.65 -11.05
C ILE A 463 15.11 24.89 -11.75
N SER A 464 13.87 25.29 -11.44
CA SER A 464 13.23 26.46 -12.08
C SER A 464 14.01 27.75 -11.78
N LEU A 465 14.50 27.92 -10.56
CA LEU A 465 15.33 29.07 -10.19
C LEU A 465 16.65 29.12 -10.98
N LEU A 466 17.34 27.99 -11.12
CA LEU A 466 18.56 27.94 -11.91
C LEU A 466 18.29 28.18 -13.41
N GLU A 467 17.16 27.71 -13.94
CA GLU A 467 16.71 28.00 -15.30
C GLU A 467 16.47 29.51 -15.50
N LEU A 468 15.84 30.19 -14.53
CA LEU A 468 15.64 31.65 -14.54
C LEU A 468 16.96 32.43 -14.42
N SER A 469 17.95 31.88 -13.73
CA SER A 469 19.28 32.51 -13.56
C SER A 469 20.14 32.52 -14.84
N ASN A 470 19.67 31.87 -15.91
CA ASN A 470 20.40 31.80 -17.17
C ASN A 470 20.49 33.18 -17.84
N PRO A 471 21.68 33.71 -18.17
CA PRO A 471 21.84 35.01 -18.82
C PRO A 471 21.11 35.14 -20.17
N ASN A 472 20.78 34.03 -20.82
CA ASN A 472 20.00 34.02 -22.06
C ASN A 472 18.49 34.24 -21.83
N HIS A 473 18.03 34.32 -20.59
CA HIS A 473 16.65 34.71 -20.29
C HIS A 473 16.35 36.07 -20.94
N PRO A 474 15.22 36.24 -21.66
CA PRO A 474 14.95 37.44 -22.46
C PRO A 474 15.12 38.76 -21.70
N LEU A 475 14.62 38.83 -20.46
CA LEU A 475 14.74 40.02 -19.61
C LEU A 475 16.18 40.28 -19.14
N LEU A 476 16.96 39.25 -18.79
CA LEU A 476 18.36 39.43 -18.37
C LEU A 476 19.22 39.84 -19.56
N LYS A 477 18.99 39.23 -20.72
CA LYS A 477 19.65 39.62 -21.97
C LYS A 477 19.30 41.06 -22.37
N LYS A 478 18.04 41.47 -22.23
CA LYS A 478 17.62 42.85 -22.46
C LYS A 478 18.33 43.81 -21.50
N LEU A 479 18.35 43.50 -20.21
CA LEU A 479 19.02 44.32 -19.20
C LEU A 479 20.52 44.47 -19.50
N LEU A 480 21.19 43.38 -19.85
CA LEU A 480 22.60 43.38 -20.25
C LEU A 480 22.88 44.29 -21.46
N MET A 481 21.98 44.30 -22.46
CA MET A 481 22.16 45.06 -23.70
C MET A 481 21.78 46.54 -23.56
N GLU A 482 20.71 46.84 -22.83
CA GLU A 482 20.13 48.20 -22.76
C GLU A 482 20.61 48.98 -21.52
N ALA A 483 20.91 48.30 -20.41
CA ALA A 483 21.34 48.90 -19.14
C ALA A 483 22.45 48.06 -18.48
N PRO A 484 23.65 48.00 -19.09
CA PRO A 484 24.74 47.12 -18.64
C PRO A 484 25.24 47.43 -17.23
N GLY A 485 25.22 48.70 -16.80
CA GLY A 485 25.59 49.09 -15.44
C GLY A 485 24.62 48.51 -14.41
N THR A 486 23.32 48.60 -14.69
CA THR A 486 22.27 47.97 -13.87
C THR A 486 22.39 46.44 -13.86
N TYR A 487 22.74 45.82 -14.99
CA TYR A 487 22.99 44.38 -15.04
C TYR A 487 24.14 43.96 -14.10
N HIS A 488 25.28 44.66 -14.15
CA HIS A 488 26.42 44.37 -13.27
C HIS A 488 26.09 44.58 -11.79
N HIS A 489 25.40 45.67 -11.46
CA HIS A 489 24.86 45.92 -10.13
C HIS A 489 23.98 44.76 -9.64
N SER A 490 23.02 44.34 -10.45
CA SER A 490 22.07 43.27 -10.13
C SER A 490 22.76 41.93 -9.85
N LEU A 491 23.84 41.61 -10.56
CA LEU A 491 24.64 40.41 -10.29
C LEU A 491 25.34 40.48 -8.93
N ILE A 492 25.89 41.63 -8.55
CA ILE A 492 26.56 41.81 -7.25
C ILE A 492 25.52 41.72 -6.13
N VAL A 493 24.39 42.42 -6.26
CA VAL A 493 23.28 42.37 -5.31
C VAL A 493 22.79 40.93 -5.13
N GLY A 494 22.61 40.18 -6.21
CA GLY A 494 22.21 38.77 -6.15
C GLY A 494 23.19 37.90 -5.37
N ASN A 495 24.51 38.08 -5.56
CA ASN A 495 25.54 37.32 -4.84
C ASN A 495 25.61 37.70 -3.34
N LEU A 496 25.47 38.98 -3.03
CA LEU A 496 25.40 39.46 -1.64
C LEU A 496 24.17 38.89 -0.93
N ALA A 497 23.02 38.92 -1.60
CA ALA A 497 21.76 38.44 -1.07
C ALA A 497 21.74 36.91 -0.89
N GLU A 498 22.32 36.14 -1.82
CA GLU A 498 22.51 34.69 -1.67
C GLU A 498 23.26 34.36 -0.37
N THR A 499 24.40 35.02 -0.16
CA THR A 499 25.24 34.82 1.03
C THR A 499 24.52 35.20 2.33
N ALA A 500 23.80 36.33 2.32
CA ALA A 500 23.06 36.80 3.48
C ALA A 500 21.89 35.87 3.83
N ALA A 501 21.15 35.40 2.83
CA ALA A 501 20.02 34.49 3.00
C ALA A 501 20.43 33.12 3.56
N GLU A 502 21.57 32.57 3.12
CA GLU A 502 22.09 31.29 3.62
C GLU A 502 22.34 31.33 5.14
N ILE A 503 22.86 32.44 5.66
CA ILE A 503 23.25 32.58 7.07
C ILE A 503 22.04 32.75 8.01
N VAL A 504 20.93 33.30 7.50
CA VAL A 504 19.70 33.58 8.27
C VAL A 504 18.58 32.58 8.01
N GLY A 505 18.87 31.50 7.24
CA GLY A 505 17.92 30.44 6.93
C GLY A 505 16.80 30.85 5.97
N GLY A 506 17.03 31.88 5.16
CA GLY A 506 16.20 32.21 4.00
C GLY A 506 16.51 31.29 2.80
N ASP A 507 15.84 31.50 1.67
CA ASP A 507 16.15 30.82 0.41
C ASP A 507 17.27 31.55 -0.37
N PRO A 508 18.50 31.01 -0.42
CA PRO A 508 19.65 31.69 -1.04
C PRO A 508 19.49 31.85 -2.54
N LEU A 509 18.95 30.80 -3.19
CA LEU A 509 18.82 30.78 -4.64
C LEU A 509 17.68 31.69 -5.10
N LEU A 510 16.59 31.75 -4.34
CA LEU A 510 15.52 32.73 -4.57
C LEU A 510 16.05 34.17 -4.46
N CYS A 511 16.85 34.47 -3.44
CA CYS A 511 17.50 35.79 -3.30
C CYS A 511 18.41 36.08 -4.50
N ARG A 512 19.27 35.14 -4.90
CA ARG A 512 20.17 35.34 -6.03
C ARG A 512 19.42 35.70 -7.31
N VAL A 513 18.40 34.90 -7.63
CA VAL A 513 17.58 35.10 -8.84
C VAL A 513 16.74 36.37 -8.72
N GLY A 514 16.14 36.65 -7.56
CA GLY A 514 15.42 37.89 -7.29
C GLY A 514 16.30 39.11 -7.52
N GLY A 515 17.55 39.08 -7.05
CA GLY A 515 18.54 40.13 -7.28
C GLY A 515 18.86 40.37 -8.75
N TYR A 516 18.84 39.33 -9.59
CA TYR A 516 19.08 39.49 -11.03
C TYR A 516 17.96 40.25 -11.74
N PHE A 517 16.73 40.19 -11.22
CA PHE A 517 15.54 40.76 -11.86
C PHE A 517 15.00 42.03 -11.20
N HIS A 518 15.42 42.36 -9.97
CA HIS A 518 14.84 43.44 -9.16
C HIS A 518 14.75 44.78 -9.90
N ASP A 519 15.75 45.03 -10.74
CA ASP A 519 15.99 46.30 -11.39
C ASP A 519 15.68 46.31 -12.90
N VAL A 520 15.01 45.26 -13.41
CA VAL A 520 14.77 45.10 -14.86
C VAL A 520 14.00 46.28 -15.46
N GLY A 521 13.17 46.96 -14.68
CA GLY A 521 12.42 48.13 -15.12
C GLY A 521 13.28 49.32 -15.53
N LYS A 522 14.51 49.43 -14.99
CA LYS A 522 15.46 50.49 -15.38
C LYS A 522 15.81 50.44 -16.87
N SER A 523 15.66 49.28 -17.52
CA SER A 523 15.85 49.12 -18.98
C SER A 523 14.93 50.00 -19.82
N ARG A 524 13.77 50.47 -19.30
CA ARG A 524 12.90 51.41 -20.03
C ARG A 524 13.53 52.78 -20.24
N ARG A 525 14.31 53.25 -19.26
CA ARG A 525 14.90 54.60 -19.26
C ARG A 525 16.34 54.56 -18.70
N PRO A 526 17.28 53.82 -19.32
CA PRO A 526 18.58 53.51 -18.70
C PRO A 526 19.37 54.75 -18.30
N ILE A 527 19.33 55.81 -19.14
CA ILE A 527 20.12 57.05 -18.96
C ILE A 527 19.76 57.84 -17.68
N PHE A 528 18.58 57.61 -17.09
CA PHE A 528 18.19 58.25 -15.84
C PHE A 528 18.77 57.56 -14.60
N PHE A 529 19.49 56.44 -14.74
CA PHE A 529 20.11 55.74 -13.63
C PHE A 529 21.63 55.86 -13.70
N ILE A 530 22.24 56.30 -12.60
CA ILE A 530 23.64 56.74 -12.55
C ILE A 530 24.62 55.65 -13.00
N GLU A 531 24.34 54.38 -12.71
CA GLU A 531 25.15 53.23 -13.14
C GLU A 531 25.27 53.10 -14.66
N ASN A 532 24.34 53.66 -15.44
CA ASN A 532 24.33 53.55 -16.90
C ASN A 532 24.79 54.82 -17.61
N GLN A 533 25.18 55.87 -16.87
CA GLN A 533 25.50 57.17 -17.47
C GLN A 533 26.90 57.21 -18.10
N ASN A 534 27.84 56.35 -17.72
CA ASN A 534 29.18 56.23 -18.31
C ASN A 534 29.88 57.58 -18.59
N GLY A 535 29.82 58.52 -17.64
CA GLY A 535 30.43 59.86 -17.78
C GLY A 535 29.64 60.86 -18.65
N ARG A 536 28.42 60.52 -19.07
CA ARG A 536 27.49 61.46 -19.71
C ARG A 536 26.91 62.43 -18.67
N GLU A 537 26.43 63.58 -19.16
CA GLU A 537 25.72 64.57 -18.35
C GLU A 537 24.46 63.94 -17.72
N ASN A 538 24.22 64.22 -16.44
CA ASN A 538 23.10 63.64 -15.70
C ASN A 538 21.78 64.31 -16.13
N PRO A 539 20.82 63.59 -16.74
CA PRO A 539 19.57 64.19 -17.20
C PRO A 539 18.73 64.78 -16.05
N HIS A 540 18.95 64.34 -14.81
CA HIS A 540 18.28 64.90 -13.62
C HIS A 540 18.66 66.35 -13.29
N ASP A 541 19.72 66.89 -13.90
CA ASP A 541 20.10 68.30 -13.72
C ASP A 541 19.17 69.25 -14.49
N LYS A 542 18.48 68.73 -15.53
CA LYS A 542 17.57 69.49 -16.40
C LYS A 542 16.09 69.20 -16.12
N VAL A 543 15.79 68.47 -15.06
CA VAL A 543 14.46 67.96 -14.74
C VAL A 543 14.07 68.37 -13.32
N ALA A 544 12.80 68.76 -13.13
CA ALA A 544 12.27 69.10 -11.81
C ALA A 544 12.41 67.90 -10.84
N PRO A 545 12.66 68.12 -9.53
CA PRO A 545 12.83 67.02 -8.57
C PRO A 545 11.61 66.08 -8.48
N SER A 546 10.39 66.62 -8.58
CA SER A 546 9.15 65.82 -8.59
C SER A 546 9.06 64.89 -9.80
N LEU A 547 9.44 65.38 -10.99
CA LEU A 547 9.48 64.55 -12.19
C LEU A 547 10.61 63.51 -12.13
N SER A 548 11.76 63.87 -11.56
CA SER A 548 12.86 62.93 -11.32
C SER A 548 12.45 61.80 -10.38
N HIS A 549 11.73 62.14 -9.30
CA HIS A 549 11.13 61.16 -8.40
C HIS A 549 10.21 60.19 -9.17
N LEU A 550 9.27 60.70 -9.98
CA LEU A 550 8.35 59.86 -10.74
C LEU A 550 9.07 58.94 -11.75
N ILE A 551 10.11 59.45 -12.42
CA ILE A 551 10.92 58.66 -13.35
C ILE A 551 11.62 57.51 -12.60
N ILE A 552 12.23 57.80 -11.46
CA ILE A 552 12.94 56.79 -10.68
C ILE A 552 11.95 55.79 -10.11
N THR A 553 10.90 56.20 -9.40
CA THR A 553 9.97 55.26 -8.77
C THR A 553 9.19 54.41 -9.78
N SER A 554 9.02 54.89 -11.01
CA SER A 554 8.37 54.10 -12.08
C SER A 554 9.10 52.81 -12.45
N HIS A 555 10.40 52.67 -12.18
CA HIS A 555 11.13 51.44 -12.55
C HIS A 555 10.58 50.19 -11.85
N VAL A 556 10.04 50.33 -10.65
CA VAL A 556 9.42 49.22 -9.92
C VAL A 556 8.20 48.71 -10.68
N ARG A 557 7.25 49.61 -10.97
CA ARG A 557 6.02 49.28 -11.73
C ARG A 557 6.34 48.78 -13.14
N ASP A 558 7.23 49.47 -13.85
CA ASP A 558 7.64 49.09 -15.21
C ASP A 558 8.35 47.72 -15.20
N GLY A 559 9.10 47.43 -14.15
CA GLY A 559 9.73 46.14 -13.90
C GLY A 559 8.69 45.05 -13.69
N VAL A 560 7.75 45.24 -12.77
CA VAL A 560 6.64 44.30 -12.54
C VAL A 560 5.88 44.03 -13.84
N GLU A 561 5.48 45.06 -14.58
CA GLU A 561 4.78 44.91 -15.88
C GLU A 561 5.57 44.03 -16.87
N MET A 562 6.87 44.29 -17.02
CA MET A 562 7.73 43.45 -17.87
C MET A 562 7.81 42.01 -17.38
N GLN A 563 7.90 41.81 -16.08
CA GLN A 563 8.00 40.49 -15.47
C GLN A 563 6.68 39.71 -15.62
N GLU A 564 5.52 40.38 -15.54
CA GLU A 564 4.22 39.78 -15.85
C GLU A 564 4.12 39.34 -17.32
N GLN A 565 4.55 40.21 -18.24
CA GLN A 565 4.60 39.91 -19.67
C GLN A 565 5.47 38.69 -19.99
N HIS A 566 6.55 38.49 -19.22
CA HIS A 566 7.46 37.35 -19.34
C HIS A 566 7.13 36.20 -18.38
N ARG A 567 6.00 36.28 -17.65
CA ARG A 567 5.50 35.26 -16.73
C ARG A 567 6.50 34.82 -15.68
N LEU A 568 7.25 35.77 -15.14
CA LEU A 568 8.10 35.46 -14.00
C LEU A 568 7.24 35.02 -12.81
N PRO A 569 7.67 33.99 -12.06
CA PRO A 569 6.94 33.49 -10.91
C PRO A 569 6.70 34.60 -9.88
N LYS A 570 5.51 34.56 -9.25
CA LYS A 570 5.08 35.56 -8.28
C LYS A 570 6.11 35.86 -7.19
N PRO A 571 6.79 34.87 -6.56
CA PRO A 571 7.79 35.19 -5.54
C PRO A 571 8.94 36.08 -6.04
N ILE A 572 9.35 35.95 -7.31
CA ILE A 572 10.36 36.84 -7.90
C ILE A 572 9.78 38.23 -8.13
N ARG A 573 8.58 38.32 -8.69
CA ARG A 573 7.90 39.61 -8.93
C ARG A 573 7.66 40.37 -7.63
N ASP A 574 7.22 39.68 -6.58
CA ASP A 574 6.97 40.25 -5.27
C ASP A 574 8.27 40.82 -4.67
N ILE A 575 9.42 40.11 -4.79
CA ILE A 575 10.74 40.65 -4.39
C ILE A 575 11.06 41.91 -5.19
N CYS A 576 10.84 41.91 -6.50
CA CYS A 576 11.13 43.05 -7.36
C CYS A 576 10.19 44.24 -7.11
N GLU A 577 8.95 44.01 -6.72
CA GLU A 577 8.02 45.09 -6.33
C GLU A 577 8.39 45.69 -4.97
N GLN A 578 8.83 44.84 -4.03
CA GLN A 578 9.05 45.22 -2.62
C GLN A 578 10.46 45.71 -2.30
N HIS A 579 11.44 45.57 -3.20
CA HIS A 579 12.86 45.79 -2.88
C HIS A 579 13.18 47.22 -2.39
N HIS A 580 12.36 48.21 -2.71
CA HIS A 580 12.48 49.56 -2.15
C HIS A 580 11.46 49.88 -1.06
N GLY A 581 10.48 49.00 -0.83
CA GLY A 581 9.41 49.20 0.13
C GLY A 581 8.71 50.54 -0.09
N THR A 582 8.57 51.30 1.00
CA THR A 582 8.02 52.66 0.98
C THR A 582 9.08 53.72 1.31
N THR A 583 10.35 53.45 0.97
CA THR A 583 11.47 54.33 1.33
C THR A 583 11.37 55.70 0.66
N VAL A 584 11.95 56.72 1.29
CA VAL A 584 11.97 58.10 0.76
C VAL A 584 13.15 58.28 -0.20
N LEU A 585 12.89 58.94 -1.34
CA LEU A 585 13.90 59.36 -2.30
C LEU A 585 14.63 60.64 -1.84
N TRP A 586 15.42 60.52 -0.77
CA TRP A 586 16.01 61.64 -0.02
C TRP A 586 16.72 62.71 -0.86
N TYR A 587 17.47 62.33 -1.89
CA TYR A 587 18.19 63.29 -2.73
C TYR A 587 17.24 64.28 -3.42
N PHE A 588 16.16 63.78 -4.02
CA PHE A 588 15.20 64.62 -4.74
C PHE A 588 14.25 65.35 -3.80
N TYR A 589 13.94 64.77 -2.64
CA TYR A 589 13.20 65.46 -1.59
C TYR A 589 13.97 66.69 -1.10
N ASN A 590 15.26 66.54 -0.76
CA ASN A 590 16.10 67.66 -0.32
C ASN A 590 16.27 68.72 -1.42
N LYS A 591 16.49 68.29 -2.67
CA LYS A 591 16.55 69.21 -3.82
C LYS A 591 15.23 69.95 -4.05
N ALA A 592 14.08 69.31 -3.79
CA ALA A 592 12.79 69.97 -3.84
C ALA A 592 12.62 70.98 -2.70
N LEU A 593 13.06 70.63 -1.49
CA LEU A 593 13.02 71.49 -0.30
C LEU A 593 13.83 72.77 -0.50
N GLU A 594 15.00 72.68 -1.15
CA GLU A 594 15.84 73.83 -1.48
C GLU A 594 15.18 74.78 -2.51
N LEU A 595 14.32 74.24 -3.39
CA LEU A 595 13.62 75.00 -4.42
C LEU A 595 12.26 75.55 -3.94
N ASP A 596 11.65 74.94 -2.92
CA ASP A 596 10.36 75.35 -2.36
C ASP A 596 10.51 76.45 -1.30
N LYS A 597 10.22 77.68 -1.71
CA LYS A 597 10.28 78.86 -0.84
C LYS A 597 9.16 78.93 0.20
N ASN A 598 8.11 78.10 0.08
CA ASN A 598 6.90 78.15 0.91
C ASN A 598 6.79 76.96 1.88
N SER A 599 7.74 76.03 1.89
CA SER A 599 7.83 74.90 2.84
C SER A 599 6.56 74.03 2.96
N ASN A 600 5.86 73.80 1.85
CA ASN A 600 4.62 73.00 1.81
C ASN A 600 4.83 71.56 1.31
N LEU A 601 6.09 71.14 1.10
CA LEU A 601 6.43 69.80 0.63
C LEU A 601 6.13 68.72 1.68
N ASN A 602 5.32 67.74 1.29
CA ASN A 602 5.12 66.53 2.07
C ASN A 602 6.21 65.49 1.72
N ILE A 603 6.86 64.92 2.73
CA ILE A 603 7.86 63.85 2.55
C ILE A 603 7.28 62.61 1.88
N ASP A 604 5.99 62.34 2.11
CA ASP A 604 5.31 61.15 1.58
C ASP A 604 5.14 61.23 0.05
N ASP A 605 5.16 62.43 -0.54
CA ASP A 605 5.12 62.61 -2.01
C ASP A 605 6.41 62.12 -2.69
N PHE A 606 7.46 61.84 -1.92
CA PHE A 606 8.76 61.35 -2.39
C PHE A 606 9.02 59.90 -2.00
N ARG A 607 8.03 59.17 -1.49
CA ARG A 607 8.14 57.74 -1.15
C ARG A 607 7.89 56.84 -2.35
N TYR A 608 8.52 55.66 -2.34
CA TYR A 608 8.08 54.56 -3.19
C TYR A 608 6.66 54.13 -2.81
N PRO A 609 5.85 53.66 -3.79
CA PRO A 609 4.47 53.26 -3.53
C PRO A 609 4.33 51.98 -2.68
N GLY A 610 5.41 51.22 -2.49
CA GLY A 610 5.38 49.95 -1.78
C GLY A 610 4.84 48.79 -2.62
N PRO A 611 4.49 47.67 -1.96
CA PRO A 611 4.38 47.48 -0.50
C PRO A 611 5.73 47.28 0.20
N LYS A 612 5.75 47.32 1.54
CA LYS A 612 6.92 46.92 2.35
C LYS A 612 7.27 45.43 2.10
N PRO A 613 8.54 45.03 2.28
CA PRO A 613 8.96 43.63 2.26
C PRO A 613 8.11 42.75 3.17
N LYS A 614 7.55 41.68 2.60
CA LYS A 614 6.73 40.69 3.32
C LYS A 614 7.46 39.40 3.65
N THR A 615 8.65 39.21 3.08
CA THR A 615 9.48 38.01 3.25
C THR A 615 10.90 38.40 3.65
N LYS A 616 11.62 37.44 4.27
CA LYS A 616 13.04 37.64 4.58
C LYS A 616 13.83 37.93 3.31
N GLU A 617 13.52 37.23 2.24
CA GLU A 617 14.20 37.34 0.95
C GLU A 617 14.03 38.72 0.33
N ALA A 618 12.82 39.29 0.32
CA ALA A 618 12.58 40.65 -0.17
C ALA A 618 13.32 41.70 0.67
N ALA A 619 13.33 41.55 1.99
CA ALA A 619 14.04 42.45 2.90
C ALA A 619 15.57 42.34 2.75
N ILE A 620 16.11 41.13 2.55
CA ILE A 620 17.54 40.94 2.26
C ILE A 620 17.92 41.63 0.96
N ILE A 621 17.10 41.51 -0.09
CA ILE A 621 17.35 42.19 -1.37
C ILE A 621 17.35 43.71 -1.20
N MET A 622 16.38 44.27 -0.47
CA MET A 622 16.35 45.69 -0.12
C MET A 622 17.65 46.16 0.55
N LEU A 623 18.15 45.39 1.53
CA LEU A 623 19.37 45.73 2.25
C LEU A 623 20.60 45.63 1.34
N CYS A 624 20.70 44.55 0.55
CA CYS A 624 21.82 44.32 -0.35
C CYS A 624 21.91 45.37 -1.47
N ASP A 625 20.78 45.74 -2.07
CA ASP A 625 20.68 46.80 -3.08
C ASP A 625 21.19 48.14 -2.50
N SER A 626 20.62 48.56 -1.36
CA SER A 626 21.00 49.82 -0.72
C SER A 626 22.47 49.85 -0.32
N VAL A 627 23.00 48.74 0.20
CA VAL A 627 24.40 48.62 0.62
C VAL A 627 25.36 48.62 -0.57
N GLU A 628 25.07 47.85 -1.63
CA GLU A 628 25.91 47.82 -2.84
C GLU A 628 25.99 49.21 -3.45
N ALA A 629 24.84 49.88 -3.64
CA ALA A 629 24.80 51.20 -4.26
C ALA A 629 25.59 52.24 -3.43
N ALA A 630 25.45 52.19 -2.10
CA ALA A 630 26.17 53.08 -1.20
C ALA A 630 27.69 52.83 -1.22
N VAL A 631 28.14 51.58 -1.17
CA VAL A 631 29.57 51.23 -1.19
C VAL A 631 30.19 51.53 -2.56
N ARG A 632 29.48 51.25 -3.66
CA ARG A 632 29.93 51.55 -5.03
C ARG A 632 30.14 53.04 -5.27
N SER A 633 29.30 53.89 -4.65
CA SER A 633 29.40 55.35 -4.75
C SER A 633 30.47 55.98 -3.82
N MET A 634 31.10 55.19 -2.95
CA MET A 634 32.07 55.68 -1.98
C MET A 634 33.44 55.90 -2.62
N SER A 635 34.06 57.05 -2.37
CA SER A 635 35.39 57.39 -2.92
C SER A 635 36.53 56.51 -2.39
N ARG A 636 36.43 55.98 -1.15
CA ARG A 636 37.44 55.09 -0.56
C ARG A 636 36.80 54.06 0.38
N PRO A 637 36.46 52.86 -0.12
CA PRO A 637 35.76 51.81 0.63
C PRO A 637 36.73 51.03 1.54
N THR A 638 37.13 51.61 2.67
CA THR A 638 37.90 50.88 3.69
C THR A 638 36.98 50.00 4.54
N PRO A 639 37.45 48.88 5.14
CA PRO A 639 36.61 47.97 5.93
C PRO A 639 35.75 48.67 6.99
N ASN A 640 36.32 49.58 7.77
CA ASN A 640 35.59 50.34 8.80
C ASN A 640 34.50 51.26 8.21
N ARG A 641 34.73 51.84 7.03
CA ARG A 641 33.74 52.67 6.35
C ARG A 641 32.62 51.84 5.74
N ILE A 642 32.94 50.68 5.19
CA ILE A 642 31.95 49.72 4.69
C ILE A 642 31.04 49.27 5.84
N GLU A 643 31.62 48.87 6.99
CA GLU A 643 30.85 48.50 8.19
C GLU A 643 29.91 49.63 8.63
N ALA A 644 30.43 50.86 8.74
CA ALA A 644 29.64 52.02 9.17
C ALA A 644 28.44 52.27 8.23
N VAL A 645 28.64 52.13 6.91
CA VAL A 645 27.56 52.27 5.92
C VAL A 645 26.52 51.16 6.04
N ILE A 646 26.95 49.90 6.18
CA ILE A 646 26.04 48.76 6.34
C ILE A 646 25.15 48.94 7.57
N ARG A 647 25.78 49.22 8.73
CA ARG A 647 25.04 49.40 9.99
C ARG A 647 24.10 50.60 9.94
N LYS A 648 24.52 51.69 9.28
CA LYS A 648 23.66 52.86 9.08
C LYS A 648 22.43 52.50 8.23
N ILE A 649 22.60 51.84 7.09
CA ILE A 649 21.48 51.47 6.21
C ILE A 649 20.49 50.55 6.93
N ILE A 650 20.98 49.53 7.64
CA ILE A 650 20.13 48.62 8.43
C ILE A 650 19.33 49.42 9.47
N LYS A 651 20.00 50.33 10.20
CA LYS A 651 19.35 51.19 11.20
C LYS A 651 18.31 52.13 10.57
N ASP A 652 18.62 52.73 9.42
CA ASP A 652 17.71 53.64 8.72
C ASP A 652 16.45 52.88 8.25
N ARG A 653 16.59 51.65 7.72
CA ARG A 653 15.44 50.81 7.32
C ARG A 653 14.60 50.35 8.51
N LEU A 654 15.25 50.02 9.63
CA LEU A 654 14.56 49.66 10.87
C LEU A 654 13.76 50.84 11.43
N ASN A 655 14.35 52.03 11.47
CA ASN A 655 13.70 53.24 11.99
C ASN A 655 12.54 53.75 11.10
N ASP A 656 12.63 53.54 9.77
CA ASP A 656 11.56 53.86 8.81
C ASP A 656 10.48 52.74 8.75
N GLY A 657 10.57 51.72 9.62
CA GLY A 657 9.60 50.62 9.70
C GLY A 657 9.54 49.74 8.45
N GLN A 658 10.56 49.74 7.60
CA GLN A 658 10.53 48.97 6.34
C GLN A 658 10.55 47.45 6.57
N LEU A 659 10.93 47.00 7.76
CA LEU A 659 11.09 45.60 8.12
C LEU A 659 9.94 45.06 8.99
N ASP A 660 8.90 45.87 9.23
CA ASP A 660 7.79 45.53 10.15
C ASP A 660 6.91 44.38 9.65
N GLU A 661 6.87 44.14 8.34
CA GLU A 661 6.00 43.15 7.69
C GLU A 661 6.72 41.85 7.30
N CYS A 662 7.98 41.67 7.71
CA CYS A 662 8.75 40.46 7.43
C CYS A 662 9.30 39.79 8.70
N ASP A 663 9.59 38.49 8.60
CA ASP A 663 10.00 37.68 9.76
C ASP A 663 11.51 37.80 10.11
N LEU A 664 12.19 38.89 9.73
CA LEU A 664 13.59 39.12 10.11
C LEU A 664 13.71 39.52 11.58
N THR A 665 14.54 38.79 12.33
CA THR A 665 14.83 39.14 13.72
C THR A 665 16.00 40.12 13.81
N LEU A 666 16.12 40.86 14.93
CA LEU A 666 17.30 41.71 15.17
C LEU A 666 18.63 40.92 15.08
N LYS A 667 18.62 39.66 15.53
CA LYS A 667 19.75 38.74 15.40
C LYS A 667 20.07 38.41 13.93
N ASP A 668 19.05 38.30 13.08
CA ASP A 668 19.25 38.10 11.65
C ASP A 668 19.89 39.34 11.01
N LEU A 669 19.52 40.56 11.44
CA LEU A 669 20.12 41.79 10.93
C LEU A 669 21.62 41.91 11.22
N ASP A 670 22.05 41.54 12.44
CA ASP A 670 23.48 41.51 12.77
C ASP A 670 24.24 40.50 11.93
N LYS A 671 23.68 39.29 11.74
CA LYS A 671 24.26 38.26 10.87
C LYS A 671 24.35 38.71 9.40
N ILE A 672 23.33 39.40 8.90
CA ILE A 672 23.33 39.98 7.55
C ILE A 672 24.44 41.03 7.45
N ALA A 673 24.60 41.90 8.45
CA ALA A 673 25.68 42.88 8.45
C ALA A 673 27.06 42.21 8.35
N GLU A 674 27.31 41.17 9.14
CA GLU A 674 28.56 40.38 9.10
C GLU A 674 28.78 39.71 7.74
N ALA A 675 27.74 39.12 7.16
CA ALA A 675 27.78 38.50 5.84
C ALA A 675 28.17 39.51 4.75
N LEU A 676 27.52 40.68 4.74
CA LEU A 676 27.77 41.74 3.78
C LEU A 676 29.18 42.32 3.94
N MET A 677 29.63 42.55 5.17
CA MET A 677 31.01 43.01 5.44
C MET A 677 32.03 42.04 4.84
N LYS A 678 31.86 40.73 5.08
CA LYS A 678 32.78 39.72 4.56
C LYS A 678 32.79 39.69 3.03
N SER A 679 31.62 39.70 2.40
CA SER A 679 31.51 39.65 0.94
C SER A 679 32.04 40.91 0.26
N LEU A 680 31.72 42.10 0.79
CA LEU A 680 32.14 43.38 0.22
C LEU A 680 33.63 43.66 0.40
N ASN A 681 34.22 43.27 1.53
CA ASN A 681 35.67 43.34 1.68
C ASN A 681 36.36 42.52 0.58
N GLY A 682 35.88 41.32 0.29
CA GLY A 682 36.40 40.51 -0.82
C GLY A 682 36.28 41.16 -2.21
N ILE A 683 35.15 41.85 -2.47
CA ILE A 683 34.89 42.51 -3.77
C ILE A 683 35.72 43.79 -3.94
N TYR A 684 35.83 44.61 -2.89
CA TYR A 684 36.43 45.95 -2.94
C TYR A 684 37.85 46.00 -2.35
N HIS A 685 38.47 44.86 -2.00
CA HIS A 685 39.89 44.83 -1.67
C HIS A 685 40.70 45.27 -2.89
N ALA A 686 41.40 46.39 -2.74
CA ALA A 686 42.30 46.93 -3.75
C ALA A 686 43.34 45.88 -4.14
N ARG A 687 43.44 45.56 -5.43
CA ARG A 687 44.70 45.04 -5.97
C ARG A 687 45.77 46.07 -5.61
N ILE A 688 46.85 45.63 -4.98
CA ILE A 688 48.01 46.48 -4.72
C ILE A 688 48.40 47.13 -6.05
N GLU A 689 48.31 48.45 -6.15
CA GLU A 689 48.84 49.18 -7.31
C GLU A 689 50.35 48.95 -7.32
N TYR A 690 50.85 48.36 -8.40
CA TYR A 690 52.30 48.29 -8.61
C TYR A 690 52.79 49.73 -8.81
N PRO A 691 53.79 50.18 -8.03
CA PRO A 691 54.35 51.50 -8.23
C PRO A 691 54.93 51.60 -9.64
N ASP A 692 54.69 52.73 -10.31
CA ASP A 692 55.35 53.03 -11.57
C ASP A 692 56.87 52.92 -11.38
N PRO A 693 57.60 52.23 -12.28
CA PRO A 693 59.05 52.21 -12.21
C PRO A 693 59.56 53.65 -12.31
N PRO A 694 60.51 54.06 -11.46
CA PRO A 694 61.01 55.43 -11.46
C PRO A 694 61.48 55.80 -12.87
N ALA A 695 61.05 56.97 -13.35
CA ALA A 695 61.49 57.51 -14.62
C ALA A 695 63.03 57.57 -14.62
N VAL A 696 63.64 56.77 -15.49
CA VAL A 696 65.08 56.84 -15.74
C VAL A 696 65.33 58.19 -16.40
N ALA A 697 66.01 59.09 -15.70
CA ALA A 697 66.47 60.34 -16.28
C ALA A 697 67.38 60.02 -17.48
N GLN A 698 67.04 60.55 -18.66
CA GLN A 698 67.92 60.59 -19.83
C GLN A 698 68.86 61.77 -19.75
#